data_AF-A0A8J9Z6H7-F1
#
_entry.id   AF-A0A8J9Z6H7-F1
#
_cell.length_a   1.000
_cell.length_b   1.000
_cell.length_c   1.000
_cell.angle_alpha   90.00
_cell.angle_beta   90.00
_cell.angle_gamma   90.00
#
_symmetry.space_group_name_H-M   'P 1'
#
loop_
_entity.id
_entity.type
_entity.pdbx_description
1 polymer ?
#
loop_
_entity_poly.entity_id
_entity_poly.type
_entity_poly.pdbx_seq_one_letter_code
_entity_poly.pdbx_strand_id
1 'polypeptide(L)'
;MLLLAFLLIHGACAYTVKQPTLSLLSPQGLRITYPADSGVTLVAFHYNVDSPLPGVQAGQWNYDVRQQSNGQFVHENTRVSISPGQTLYYWVHVVRGGLGHNLLDQSWTASGSTGGNNNVDTTTSGTTTSGTTTSGTTTVSSGTVEGFSGIGTYLGCFIDDANDRDFTYSTTLTHTNGYSTCSQHCASLGYRYIGLQYAIECACGHSYGKHGRAPESDCYYGCSGGSGGKCGGDYRNTVWDIAGTDTGGTTGDNLELVFEDNFDTFDTSKWRAEVTAGGGGNEEFQSYYGHPDNLYVQNGNLYLKPTLASEHYGEEFMTSGYIDFWHGYNYIGCFNDNGDADLTESLLTAGDMNPGKCVAHCAGQGYEYFGLKGTECRCDNSYGSFGRGQGCHISCPGDSGKECGGHGVTSVYGQTYGDCTQDFPQGRACFLQGSQNAPLPPIQSARVTTMESFSFKYGKVEVWAKLPTGDWIWPAIWLLPRDNAYGGWPASGEIDIMESRGNRNLYGSWGGSIGVDDMGSTLHWGPRWPYNGYHLTTNSKHAKSGTYGSDFHKWVLTWTDSYLRVEVDDEEVLLVSPPTNFWDMGNFGLPSNENPWAGRGKMAPFDREFYLIFNVAVGGTNSYFPDNADNQPYPKPWSNGNSREGAMRDFWNAKNQWYPTWNGDDVAMQIQSIKVWKFV
;
A
#
# COMPACT_ATOMS: atom_id res chain seq x y z
N MET A 1 9.23 -62.58 21.67
CA MET A 1 9.19 -61.68 20.51
C MET A 1 7.74 -61.33 20.22
N LEU A 2 7.47 -60.02 20.25
CA LEU A 2 6.32 -59.24 19.77
C LEU A 2 4.89 -59.57 20.27
N LEU A 3 4.41 -58.68 21.15
CA LEU A 3 3.01 -58.39 21.44
C LEU A 3 2.27 -57.88 20.18
N LEU A 4 1.05 -58.38 19.96
CA LEU A 4 0.02 -57.69 19.18
C LEU A 4 -0.50 -56.48 19.99
N ALA A 5 -0.28 -55.27 19.48
CA ALA A 5 -0.97 -54.08 19.94
C ALA A 5 -2.18 -53.83 19.02
N PHE A 6 -3.39 -54.02 19.57
CA PHE A 6 -4.63 -53.49 19.01
C PHE A 6 -4.54 -51.96 19.01
N LEU A 7 -4.43 -51.34 17.83
CA LEU A 7 -4.66 -49.90 17.69
C LEU A 7 -6.18 -49.66 17.65
N LEU A 8 -6.73 -49.23 18.79
CA LEU A 8 -8.03 -48.57 18.86
C LEU A 8 -7.93 -47.25 18.08
N ILE A 9 -8.52 -47.23 16.89
CA ILE A 9 -8.83 -45.99 16.16
C ILE A 9 -9.88 -45.25 17.00
N HIS A 10 -9.42 -44.33 17.85
CA HIS A 10 -10.31 -43.31 18.41
C HIS A 10 -10.62 -42.34 17.28
N GLY A 11 -11.87 -42.35 16.81
CA GLY A 11 -12.38 -41.30 15.93
C GLY A 11 -12.14 -39.95 16.59
N ALA A 12 -11.31 -39.11 15.96
CA ALA A 12 -11.19 -37.72 16.34
C ALA A 12 -12.54 -37.05 16.07
N CYS A 13 -13.31 -36.79 17.12
CA CYS A 13 -14.51 -35.97 17.02
C CYS A 13 -14.08 -34.59 16.49
N ALA A 14 -14.59 -34.20 15.32
CA ALA A 14 -14.44 -32.85 14.80
C ALA A 14 -15.01 -31.85 15.82
N TYR A 15 -14.22 -30.85 16.20
CA TYR A 15 -14.69 -29.79 17.08
C TYR A 15 -15.77 -28.97 16.39
N THR A 16 -16.94 -28.85 17.04
CA THR A 16 -18.07 -28.06 16.54
C THR A 16 -18.10 -26.73 17.28
N VAL A 17 -18.05 -25.63 16.53
CA VAL A 17 -18.16 -24.27 17.08
C VAL A 17 -19.57 -24.06 17.65
N LYS A 18 -19.66 -23.52 18.87
CA LYS A 18 -20.94 -23.26 19.56
C LYS A 18 -21.58 -21.96 19.07
N GLN A 19 -22.90 -21.84 19.21
CA GLN A 19 -23.59 -20.58 18.94
C GLN A 19 -23.28 -19.55 20.03
N PRO A 20 -22.88 -18.32 19.68
CA PRO A 20 -22.76 -17.24 20.66
C PRO A 20 -24.13 -16.73 21.10
N THR A 21 -24.18 -16.07 22.26
CA THR A 21 -25.36 -15.34 22.73
C THR A 21 -25.19 -13.85 22.41
N LEU A 22 -26.20 -13.24 21.79
CA LEU A 22 -26.21 -11.82 21.42
C LEU A 22 -27.28 -11.07 22.22
N SER A 23 -26.95 -9.86 22.67
CA SER A 23 -27.88 -9.00 23.42
C SER A 23 -27.57 -7.52 23.20
N LEU A 24 -28.61 -6.68 23.28
CA LEU A 24 -28.46 -5.23 23.19
C LEU A 24 -27.96 -4.65 24.52
N LEU A 25 -27.05 -3.67 24.45
CA LEU A 25 -26.61 -2.87 25.59
C LEU A 25 -27.49 -1.62 25.75
N SER A 26 -27.64 -1.15 26.98
CA SER A 26 -28.35 0.11 27.31
C SER A 26 -27.33 1.19 27.71
N PRO A 27 -27.39 2.42 27.16
CA PRO A 27 -28.41 2.95 26.25
C PRO A 27 -28.26 2.53 24.78
N GLN A 28 -27.08 2.05 24.37
CA GLN A 28 -26.76 1.64 23.01
C GLN A 28 -25.59 0.64 23.02
N GLY A 29 -25.58 -0.28 22.05
CA GLY A 29 -24.47 -1.19 21.79
C GLY A 29 -24.88 -2.65 21.68
N LEU A 30 -23.89 -3.51 21.47
CA LEU A 30 -24.05 -4.95 21.30
C LEU A 30 -23.11 -5.70 22.26
N ARG A 31 -23.64 -6.71 22.95
CA ARG A 31 -22.85 -7.71 23.68
C ARG A 31 -22.97 -9.06 23.00
N ILE A 32 -21.83 -9.68 22.69
CA ILE A 32 -21.72 -11.04 22.17
C ILE A 32 -20.94 -11.87 23.18
N THR A 33 -21.48 -13.02 23.58
CA THR A 33 -20.79 -13.95 24.48
C THR A 33 -20.64 -15.33 23.84
N TYR A 34 -19.47 -15.95 24.00
CA TYR A 34 -19.22 -17.32 23.60
C TYR A 34 -18.89 -18.16 24.84
N PRO A 35 -19.56 -19.32 25.04
CA PRO A 35 -19.38 -20.13 26.24
C PRO A 35 -17.97 -20.72 26.33
N ALA A 36 -17.40 -20.82 27.54
CA ALA A 36 -16.14 -21.52 27.70
C ALA A 36 -16.22 -22.98 27.22
N ASP A 37 -15.13 -23.41 26.61
CA ASP A 37 -14.93 -24.76 26.14
C ASP A 37 -13.47 -25.16 26.38
N SER A 38 -13.24 -26.40 26.81
CA SER A 38 -11.92 -26.82 27.23
C SER A 38 -10.95 -26.81 26.05
N GLY A 39 -9.84 -26.06 26.20
CA GLY A 39 -8.81 -25.93 25.17
C GLY A 39 -9.06 -24.82 24.15
N VAL A 40 -10.15 -24.04 24.25
CA VAL A 40 -10.34 -22.82 23.44
C VAL A 40 -9.46 -21.71 24.00
N THR A 41 -8.61 -21.14 23.16
CA THR A 41 -7.65 -20.09 23.51
C THR A 41 -7.97 -18.74 22.89
N LEU A 42 -8.86 -18.70 21.89
CA LEU A 42 -9.32 -17.49 21.23
C LEU A 42 -10.72 -17.70 20.64
N VAL A 43 -11.54 -16.64 20.70
CA VAL A 43 -12.78 -16.51 19.94
C VAL A 43 -12.74 -15.17 19.21
N ALA A 44 -12.85 -15.17 17.87
CA ALA A 44 -13.01 -13.95 17.09
C ALA A 44 -14.47 -13.80 16.64
N PHE A 45 -15.01 -12.59 16.76
CA PHE A 45 -16.35 -12.24 16.27
C PHE A 45 -16.21 -11.28 15.09
N HIS A 46 -16.90 -11.56 13.99
CA HIS A 46 -16.98 -10.66 12.83
C HIS A 46 -18.45 -10.40 12.55
N TYR A 47 -18.87 -9.13 12.41
CA TYR A 47 -20.27 -8.82 12.18
C TYR A 47 -20.53 -7.47 11.49
N ASN A 48 -21.66 -7.41 10.80
CA ASN A 48 -22.24 -6.26 10.12
C ASN A 48 -23.69 -6.03 10.59
N VAL A 49 -24.16 -4.78 10.60
CA VAL A 49 -25.59 -4.45 10.79
C VAL A 49 -26.21 -4.22 9.42
N ASP A 50 -27.31 -4.92 9.12
CA ASP A 50 -28.11 -4.87 7.89
C ASP A 50 -27.35 -5.08 6.57
N SER A 51 -26.11 -5.58 6.64
CA SER A 51 -25.29 -5.92 5.47
C SER A 51 -24.83 -7.38 5.55
N PRO A 52 -25.13 -8.24 4.56
CA PRO A 52 -24.70 -9.64 4.54
C PRO A 52 -23.17 -9.79 4.69
N LEU A 53 -22.75 -10.84 5.39
CA LEU A 53 -21.34 -11.14 5.64
C LEU A 53 -21.03 -12.60 5.26
N PRO A 54 -20.83 -12.90 3.97
CA PRO A 54 -20.65 -14.28 3.50
C PRO A 54 -19.24 -14.81 3.79
N GLY A 55 -19.16 -16.06 4.24
CA GLY A 55 -17.92 -16.78 4.50
C GLY A 55 -17.12 -16.17 5.65
N VAL A 56 -15.80 -16.00 5.43
CA VAL A 56 -14.83 -15.51 6.43
C VAL A 56 -14.40 -14.06 6.21
N GLN A 57 -15.25 -13.26 5.56
CA GLN A 57 -14.97 -11.83 5.33
C GLN A 57 -14.85 -11.06 6.65
N ALA A 58 -13.95 -10.08 6.72
CA ALA A 58 -13.91 -9.19 7.87
C ALA A 58 -15.20 -8.35 7.90
N GLY A 59 -15.97 -8.46 9.00
CA GLY A 59 -17.09 -7.55 9.22
C GLY A 59 -16.60 -6.12 9.49
N GLN A 60 -17.47 -5.13 9.25
CA GLN A 60 -17.36 -3.74 9.70
C GLN A 60 -16.85 -3.66 11.14
N TRP A 61 -17.27 -4.62 11.95
CA TRP A 61 -16.74 -4.86 13.29
C TRP A 61 -16.13 -6.26 13.35
N ASN A 62 -14.89 -6.33 13.83
CA ASN A 62 -14.21 -7.60 14.06
C ASN A 62 -13.31 -7.51 15.31
N TYR A 63 -13.36 -8.53 16.17
CA TYR A 63 -12.70 -8.50 17.48
C TYR A 63 -12.24 -9.88 17.92
N ASP A 64 -11.00 -9.96 18.39
CA ASP A 64 -10.41 -11.14 19.05
C ASP A 64 -10.59 -11.09 20.57
N VAL A 65 -11.22 -12.10 21.15
CA VAL A 65 -11.34 -12.27 22.59
C VAL A 65 -10.47 -13.44 23.05
N ARG A 66 -9.42 -13.13 23.82
CA ARG A 66 -8.45 -14.13 24.35
C ARG A 66 -8.59 -14.38 25.85
N GLN A 67 -9.20 -13.45 26.58
CA GLN A 67 -9.44 -13.58 28.01
C GLN A 67 -10.90 -13.90 28.29
N GLN A 68 -11.13 -14.79 29.26
CA GLN A 68 -12.48 -15.15 29.69
C GLN A 68 -12.89 -14.29 30.88
N SER A 69 -14.14 -13.81 30.86
CA SER A 69 -14.81 -13.20 32.01
C SER A 69 -15.90 -14.16 32.48
N ASN A 70 -15.85 -14.59 33.74
CA ASN A 70 -16.80 -15.53 34.34
C ASN A 70 -17.02 -16.83 33.52
N GLY A 71 -15.96 -17.37 32.91
CA GLY A 71 -16.04 -18.59 32.09
C GLY A 71 -16.75 -18.37 30.74
N GLN A 72 -16.74 -17.15 30.21
CA GLN A 72 -17.21 -16.83 28.86
C GLN A 72 -16.23 -15.88 28.17
N PHE A 73 -16.12 -15.99 26.85
CA PHE A 73 -15.49 -14.97 26.03
C PHE A 73 -16.54 -13.89 25.76
N VAL A 74 -16.30 -12.68 26.24
CA VAL A 74 -17.27 -11.58 26.21
C VAL A 74 -16.72 -10.45 25.36
N HIS A 75 -17.50 -10.04 24.36
CA HIS A 75 -17.24 -8.86 23.54
C HIS A 75 -18.39 -7.85 23.73
N GLU A 76 -18.05 -6.61 24.04
CA GLU A 76 -19.01 -5.51 24.18
C GLU A 76 -18.58 -4.34 23.31
N ASN A 77 -19.50 -3.84 22.50
CA ASN A 77 -19.26 -2.69 21.64
C ASN A 77 -20.39 -1.68 21.78
N THR A 78 -20.11 -0.58 22.50
CA THR A 78 -21.03 0.53 22.70
C THR A 78 -21.15 1.46 21.49
N ARG A 79 -20.27 1.33 20.48
CA ARG A 79 -20.30 2.12 19.24
C ARG A 79 -21.21 1.52 18.16
N VAL A 80 -21.66 0.27 18.32
CA VAL A 80 -22.58 -0.37 17.39
C VAL A 80 -23.97 0.22 17.56
N SER A 81 -24.44 0.90 16.52
CA SER A 81 -25.81 1.38 16.42
C SER A 81 -26.70 0.27 15.84
N ILE A 82 -27.35 -0.49 16.70
CA ILE A 82 -28.32 -1.52 16.30
C ILE A 82 -29.63 -1.34 17.08
N SER A 83 -30.71 -1.16 16.35
CA SER A 83 -32.06 -0.96 16.89
C SER A 83 -32.89 -2.23 16.79
N PRO A 84 -33.93 -2.40 17.63
CA PRO A 84 -34.89 -3.47 17.46
C PRO A 84 -35.44 -3.55 16.02
N GLY A 85 -35.37 -4.73 15.40
CA GLY A 85 -35.77 -5.00 14.02
C GLY A 85 -34.62 -5.05 13.01
N GLN A 86 -33.44 -4.53 13.32
CA GLN A 86 -32.26 -4.63 12.47
C GLN A 86 -31.58 -6.00 12.60
N THR A 87 -30.94 -6.46 11.54
CA THR A 87 -30.30 -7.79 11.48
C THR A 87 -28.79 -7.67 11.56
N LEU A 88 -28.19 -8.39 12.49
CA LEU A 88 -26.76 -8.57 12.59
C LEU A 88 -26.35 -9.81 11.78
N TYR A 89 -25.55 -9.64 10.74
CA TYR A 89 -24.91 -10.76 10.04
C TYR A 89 -23.55 -11.01 10.66
N TYR A 90 -23.24 -12.23 11.05
CA TYR A 90 -22.01 -12.54 11.76
C TYR A 90 -21.43 -13.91 11.44
N TRP A 91 -20.14 -14.07 11.74
CA TRP A 91 -19.50 -15.37 11.84
C TRP A 91 -18.50 -15.36 13.01
N VAL A 92 -18.15 -16.55 13.50
CA VAL A 92 -17.27 -16.74 14.66
C VAL A 92 -16.09 -17.62 14.31
N HIS A 93 -14.87 -17.17 14.62
CA HIS A 93 -13.67 -18.00 14.60
C HIS A 93 -13.35 -18.49 16.01
N VAL A 94 -12.95 -19.75 16.16
CA VAL A 94 -12.53 -20.32 17.45
C VAL A 94 -11.24 -21.08 17.27
N VAL A 95 -10.22 -20.73 18.07
CA VAL A 95 -8.97 -21.49 18.12
C VAL A 95 -9.01 -22.43 19.32
N ARG A 96 -8.89 -23.72 19.04
CA ARG A 96 -8.86 -24.78 20.06
C ARG A 96 -7.66 -25.68 19.84
N GLY A 97 -6.79 -25.80 20.84
CA GLY A 97 -5.58 -26.63 20.72
C GLY A 97 -4.66 -26.25 19.55
N GLY A 98 -4.65 -24.97 19.15
CA GLY A 98 -3.87 -24.45 18.03
C GLY A 98 -4.52 -24.59 16.65
N LEU A 99 -5.70 -25.19 16.54
CA LEU A 99 -6.45 -25.33 15.29
C LEU A 99 -7.64 -24.38 15.25
N GLY A 100 -7.87 -23.75 14.10
CA GLY A 100 -8.95 -22.81 13.86
C GLY A 100 -10.22 -23.50 13.37
N HIS A 101 -11.37 -23.05 13.86
CA HIS A 101 -12.70 -23.57 13.53
C HIS A 101 -13.68 -22.41 13.33
N ASN A 102 -14.60 -22.52 12.37
CA ASN A 102 -15.52 -21.43 12.03
C ASN A 102 -17.00 -21.81 12.20
N LEU A 103 -17.80 -20.82 12.57
CA LEU A 103 -19.25 -20.81 12.45
C LEU A 103 -19.63 -19.67 11.49
N LEU A 104 -19.95 -20.00 10.24
CA LEU A 104 -20.11 -19.05 9.14
C LEU A 104 -21.56 -18.68 8.87
N ASP A 105 -21.77 -17.55 8.20
CA ASP A 105 -23.05 -17.17 7.58
C ASP A 105 -24.23 -17.11 8.57
N GLN A 106 -23.98 -16.64 9.79
CA GLN A 106 -25.01 -16.50 10.81
C GLN A 106 -25.73 -15.16 10.69
N SER A 107 -26.96 -15.12 11.19
CA SER A 107 -27.71 -13.88 11.33
C SER A 107 -28.50 -13.86 12.63
N TRP A 108 -28.69 -12.67 13.19
CA TRP A 108 -29.47 -12.44 14.40
C TRP A 108 -30.24 -11.13 14.28
N THR A 109 -31.56 -11.19 14.35
CA THR A 109 -32.41 -9.98 14.37
C THR A 109 -32.58 -9.48 15.78
N ALA A 110 -32.29 -8.19 15.99
CA ALA A 110 -32.42 -7.55 17.29
C ALA A 110 -33.89 -7.52 17.73
N SER A 111 -34.25 -8.35 18.70
CA SER A 111 -35.59 -8.32 19.31
C SER A 111 -35.64 -7.27 20.41
N GLY A 112 -36.54 -6.30 20.28
CA GLY A 112 -36.89 -5.43 21.40
C GLY A 112 -37.61 -6.25 22.46
N SER A 113 -36.91 -6.54 23.57
CA SER A 113 -37.36 -7.27 24.77
C SER A 113 -36.78 -8.69 24.93
N THR A 114 -36.09 -8.84 26.06
CA THR A 114 -35.69 -10.03 26.82
C THR A 114 -36.26 -11.40 26.39
N GLY A 115 -35.36 -12.31 25.99
CA GLY A 115 -35.41 -13.76 26.26
C GLY A 115 -36.28 -14.64 25.35
N GLY A 116 -35.64 -15.58 24.64
CA GLY A 116 -36.29 -16.81 24.15
C GLY A 116 -35.83 -17.30 22.76
N ASN A 117 -35.31 -18.53 22.71
CA ASN A 117 -34.93 -19.30 21.52
C ASN A 117 -35.96 -19.28 20.37
N ASN A 118 -35.50 -19.32 19.10
CA ASN A 118 -35.65 -20.49 18.22
C ASN A 118 -35.08 -20.30 16.80
N ASN A 119 -34.87 -21.46 16.18
CA ASN A 119 -34.11 -21.88 15.01
C ASN A 119 -34.82 -21.64 13.64
N VAL A 120 -34.16 -22.06 12.53
CA VAL A 120 -34.66 -22.32 11.13
C VAL A 120 -34.34 -21.22 10.11
N ASP A 121 -34.06 -21.44 8.81
CA ASP A 121 -33.41 -22.45 7.93
C ASP A 121 -33.48 -21.83 6.50
N THR A 122 -32.52 -22.21 5.66
CA THR A 122 -32.23 -21.94 4.24
C THR A 122 -33.38 -21.76 3.23
N THR A 123 -33.12 -21.04 2.10
CA THR A 123 -33.02 -21.61 0.72
C THR A 123 -32.92 -20.57 -0.42
N THR A 124 -32.25 -21.01 -1.48
CA THR A 124 -31.78 -20.38 -2.74
C THR A 124 -32.73 -20.54 -3.94
N SER A 125 -32.57 -19.68 -4.97
CA SER A 125 -32.63 -19.91 -6.46
C SER A 125 -32.97 -18.58 -7.16
N GLY A 126 -32.35 -18.07 -8.23
CA GLY A 126 -31.69 -18.67 -9.40
C GLY A 126 -32.65 -18.65 -10.59
N THR A 127 -32.34 -17.97 -11.72
CA THR A 127 -32.63 -18.34 -13.14
C THR A 127 -32.19 -17.25 -14.14
N THR A 128 -31.64 -17.70 -15.27
CA THR A 128 -31.03 -17.08 -16.47
C THR A 128 -32.01 -16.89 -17.65
N THR A 129 -31.67 -16.11 -18.71
CA THR A 129 -31.44 -16.56 -20.12
C THR A 129 -31.30 -15.45 -21.20
N SER A 130 -30.50 -15.79 -22.23
CA SER A 130 -30.14 -15.29 -23.60
C SER A 130 -31.12 -14.38 -24.37
N GLY A 131 -30.78 -13.58 -25.41
CA GLY A 131 -29.64 -13.51 -26.37
C GLY A 131 -30.14 -13.76 -27.81
N THR A 132 -29.85 -12.89 -28.82
CA THR A 132 -29.89 -13.22 -30.28
C THR A 132 -29.16 -12.15 -31.15
N THR A 133 -28.41 -12.60 -32.16
CA THR A 133 -27.64 -11.87 -33.19
C THR A 133 -28.22 -12.07 -34.60
N THR A 134 -27.87 -11.19 -35.56
CA THR A 134 -27.94 -11.46 -37.01
C THR A 134 -26.87 -10.70 -37.80
N SER A 135 -26.36 -11.31 -38.87
CA SER A 135 -25.24 -10.92 -39.74
C SER A 135 -25.68 -10.80 -41.21
N GLY A 136 -24.94 -10.06 -42.06
CA GLY A 136 -25.17 -9.95 -43.51
C GLY A 136 -23.98 -9.36 -44.28
N THR A 137 -23.74 -9.87 -45.50
CA THR A 137 -22.43 -10.00 -46.18
C THR A 137 -22.28 -9.14 -47.47
N THR A 138 -21.10 -8.53 -47.66
CA THR A 138 -20.26 -8.20 -48.87
C THR A 138 -20.82 -7.80 -50.26
N THR A 139 -20.15 -6.81 -50.90
CA THR A 139 -19.63 -6.83 -52.30
C THR A 139 -18.50 -5.79 -52.54
N VAL A 140 -17.53 -6.11 -53.42
CA VAL A 140 -16.29 -5.34 -53.73
C VAL A 140 -16.36 -4.65 -55.11
N SER A 141 -15.74 -3.46 -55.24
CA SER A 141 -15.32 -2.86 -56.53
C SER A 141 -14.07 -1.95 -56.35
N SER A 142 -13.16 -2.03 -57.32
CA SER A 142 -11.84 -1.40 -57.42
C SER A 142 -11.86 0.12 -57.69
N GLY A 143 -10.94 0.86 -57.07
CA GLY A 143 -10.59 2.25 -57.39
C GLY A 143 -9.33 2.69 -56.64
N THR A 144 -8.42 3.37 -57.32
CA THR A 144 -7.11 3.83 -56.83
C THR A 144 -7.16 5.17 -56.08
N VAL A 145 -6.21 5.33 -55.14
CA VAL A 145 -5.71 6.54 -54.45
C VAL A 145 -6.57 7.11 -53.30
N GLU A 146 -6.05 7.06 -52.07
CA GLU A 146 -5.87 8.20 -51.14
C GLU A 146 -5.58 7.71 -49.70
N GLY A 147 -4.86 8.55 -48.93
CA GLY A 147 -4.29 8.20 -47.63
C GLY A 147 -5.32 7.80 -46.58
N PHE A 148 -5.05 6.69 -45.90
CA PHE A 148 -5.77 6.26 -44.71
C PHE A 148 -4.95 6.61 -43.46
N SER A 149 -5.51 7.47 -42.61
CA SER A 149 -5.14 7.60 -41.20
C SER A 149 -5.40 6.28 -40.48
N GLY A 150 -4.43 5.78 -39.71
CA GLY A 150 -4.59 4.61 -38.80
C GLY A 150 -3.77 3.35 -39.13
N ILE A 151 -2.69 3.45 -39.91
CA ILE A 151 -1.75 2.34 -40.13
C ILE A 151 -0.49 2.63 -39.32
N GLY A 152 0.01 1.65 -38.57
CA GLY A 152 1.17 1.80 -37.69
C GLY A 152 2.42 2.17 -38.45
N THR A 153 3.43 2.61 -37.71
CA THR A 153 4.63 3.19 -38.31
C THR A 153 5.55 2.09 -38.82
N TYR A 154 5.79 2.05 -40.13
CA TYR A 154 6.81 1.16 -40.69
C TYR A 154 8.20 1.64 -40.28
N LEU A 155 8.94 0.79 -39.57
CA LEU A 155 10.28 1.12 -39.05
C LEU A 155 11.39 0.64 -39.99
N GLY A 156 11.10 -0.33 -40.87
CA GLY A 156 12.01 -0.79 -41.91
C GLY A 156 12.22 -2.31 -41.91
N CYS A 157 13.20 -2.74 -42.72
CA CYS A 157 13.69 -4.11 -42.75
C CYS A 157 14.81 -4.34 -41.71
N PHE A 158 14.70 -5.39 -40.90
CA PHE A 158 15.65 -5.73 -39.83
C PHE A 158 16.14 -7.17 -39.95
N ILE A 159 17.36 -7.41 -39.46
CA ILE A 159 18.00 -8.73 -39.46
C ILE A 159 17.38 -9.58 -38.35
N ASP A 160 17.11 -10.85 -38.66
CA ASP A 160 16.76 -11.89 -37.70
C ASP A 160 17.81 -13.00 -37.72
N ASP A 161 17.88 -13.81 -36.67
CA ASP A 161 18.79 -14.96 -36.57
C ASP A 161 18.04 -16.21 -36.11
N ALA A 162 18.34 -17.36 -36.72
CA ALA A 162 17.63 -18.61 -36.44
C ALA A 162 17.81 -19.12 -34.99
N ASN A 163 18.96 -18.83 -34.38
CA ASN A 163 19.33 -19.29 -33.05
C ASN A 163 19.11 -18.21 -31.98
N ASP A 164 18.93 -16.96 -32.41
CA ASP A 164 18.73 -15.81 -31.53
C ASP A 164 17.71 -14.84 -32.14
N ARG A 165 16.42 -15.08 -31.93
CA ARG A 165 15.35 -14.33 -32.61
C ARG A 165 15.30 -12.86 -32.17
N ASP A 166 15.00 -11.98 -33.13
CA ASP A 166 14.81 -10.54 -32.88
C ASP A 166 13.55 -10.27 -32.03
N PHE A 167 12.56 -11.16 -32.11
CA PHE A 167 11.29 -11.08 -31.38
C PHE A 167 11.10 -12.27 -30.44
N THR A 168 10.48 -12.03 -29.29
CA THR A 168 10.32 -13.02 -28.21
C THR A 168 9.15 -13.97 -28.40
N TYR A 169 8.16 -13.59 -29.23
CA TYR A 169 7.04 -14.44 -29.59
C TYR A 169 6.88 -14.48 -31.11
N SER A 170 6.59 -15.66 -31.66
CA SER A 170 6.21 -15.81 -33.07
C SER A 170 5.13 -16.86 -33.26
N THR A 171 4.33 -16.66 -34.30
CA THR A 171 3.29 -17.58 -34.75
C THR A 171 3.20 -17.58 -36.28
N THR A 172 2.52 -18.57 -36.85
CA THR A 172 2.30 -18.68 -38.29
C THR A 172 0.84 -18.41 -38.61
N LEU A 173 0.58 -17.42 -39.47
CA LEU A 173 -0.74 -17.02 -39.93
C LEU A 173 -0.94 -17.42 -41.40
N THR A 174 -1.17 -18.69 -41.65
CA THR A 174 -1.32 -19.21 -43.02
C THR A 174 -2.52 -18.54 -43.73
N HIS A 175 -2.27 -18.03 -44.94
CA HIS A 175 -3.26 -17.41 -45.83
C HIS A 175 -3.89 -16.09 -45.37
N THR A 176 -3.48 -15.55 -44.22
CA THR A 176 -4.03 -14.30 -43.68
C THR A 176 -2.95 -13.35 -43.15
N ASN A 177 -1.67 -13.71 -43.30
CA ASN A 177 -0.58 -12.90 -42.77
C ASN A 177 -0.48 -11.55 -43.48
N GLY A 178 -0.19 -10.51 -42.70
CA GLY A 178 -0.12 -9.14 -43.17
C GLY A 178 -0.11 -8.20 -41.98
N TYR A 179 0.19 -6.93 -42.24
CA TYR A 179 0.27 -5.91 -41.19
C TYR A 179 -0.95 -5.93 -40.28
N SER A 180 -2.16 -5.87 -40.83
CA SER A 180 -3.41 -5.78 -40.05
C SER A 180 -3.68 -6.99 -39.15
N THR A 181 -3.45 -8.19 -39.66
CA THR A 181 -3.74 -9.43 -38.93
C THR A 181 -2.70 -9.67 -37.84
N CYS A 182 -1.43 -9.41 -38.17
CA CYS A 182 -0.35 -9.57 -37.21
C CYS A 182 -0.38 -8.46 -36.15
N SER A 183 -0.71 -7.22 -36.51
CA SER A 183 -0.90 -6.13 -35.55
C SER A 183 -2.04 -6.43 -34.60
N GLN A 184 -3.20 -6.89 -35.09
CA GLN A 184 -4.33 -7.36 -34.27
C GLN A 184 -3.90 -8.44 -33.28
N HIS A 185 -3.21 -9.46 -33.77
CA HIS A 185 -2.74 -10.57 -32.94
C HIS A 185 -1.77 -10.11 -31.86
N CYS A 186 -0.72 -9.40 -32.25
CA CYS A 186 0.30 -8.91 -31.31
C CYS A 186 -0.24 -7.87 -30.33
N ALA A 187 -1.14 -6.99 -30.77
CA ALA A 187 -1.86 -6.04 -29.92
C ALA A 187 -2.71 -6.78 -28.87
N SER A 188 -3.44 -7.84 -29.28
CA SER A 188 -4.24 -8.65 -28.34
C SER A 188 -3.39 -9.35 -27.26
N LEU A 189 -2.10 -9.54 -27.54
CA LEU A 189 -1.12 -10.09 -26.61
C LEU A 189 -0.35 -9.00 -25.83
N GLY A 190 -0.59 -7.72 -26.13
CA GLY A 190 0.01 -6.56 -25.46
C GLY A 190 1.39 -6.16 -25.98
N TYR A 191 1.82 -6.66 -27.14
CA TYR A 191 3.11 -6.30 -27.74
C TYR A 191 3.02 -4.98 -28.53
N ARG A 192 4.11 -4.20 -28.52
CA ARG A 192 4.20 -2.89 -29.20
C ARG A 192 4.72 -3.00 -30.64
N TYR A 193 5.57 -3.97 -30.91
CA TYR A 193 6.19 -4.14 -32.21
C TYR A 193 5.77 -5.45 -32.83
N ILE A 194 5.58 -5.42 -34.14
CA ILE A 194 5.39 -6.62 -34.94
C ILE A 194 6.52 -6.79 -35.94
N GLY A 195 6.89 -8.04 -36.21
CA GLY A 195 7.77 -8.44 -37.28
C GLY A 195 7.05 -9.40 -38.22
N LEU A 196 7.01 -9.11 -39.52
CA LEU A 196 6.50 -10.07 -40.51
C LEU A 196 7.67 -10.72 -41.23
N GLN A 197 7.65 -12.05 -41.35
CA GLN A 197 8.72 -12.84 -41.94
C GLN A 197 8.16 -13.94 -42.87
N TYR A 198 8.93 -14.34 -43.89
CA TYR A 198 8.64 -15.48 -44.77
C TYR A 198 7.20 -15.53 -45.33
N ALA A 199 6.58 -14.39 -45.62
CA ALA A 199 5.19 -14.27 -46.07
C ALA A 199 4.10 -14.72 -45.08
N ILE A 200 4.37 -15.64 -44.15
CA ILE A 200 3.37 -16.29 -43.26
C ILE A 200 3.63 -16.11 -41.78
N GLU A 201 4.83 -15.69 -41.37
CA GLU A 201 5.17 -15.56 -39.96
C GLU A 201 4.82 -14.18 -39.44
N CYS A 202 4.29 -14.17 -38.22
CA CYS A 202 3.96 -13.01 -37.43
C CYS A 202 4.73 -13.11 -36.11
N ALA A 203 5.60 -12.15 -35.86
CA ALA A 203 6.41 -12.04 -34.65
C ALA A 203 5.96 -10.84 -33.83
N CYS A 204 5.97 -10.96 -32.52
CA CYS A 204 5.53 -9.93 -31.58
C CYS A 204 6.64 -9.66 -30.55
N GLY A 205 6.84 -8.40 -30.19
CA GLY A 205 7.85 -8.03 -29.20
C GLY A 205 7.66 -6.64 -28.61
N HIS A 206 8.33 -6.43 -27.47
CA HIS A 206 8.40 -5.13 -26.80
C HIS A 206 9.64 -4.33 -27.20
N SER A 207 10.56 -4.95 -27.92
CA SER A 207 11.74 -4.33 -28.55
C SER A 207 11.98 -4.98 -29.92
N TYR A 208 12.85 -4.36 -30.73
CA TYR A 208 13.21 -4.83 -32.06
C TYR A 208 14.63 -4.37 -32.42
N GLY A 209 15.19 -4.96 -33.47
CA GLY A 209 16.45 -4.50 -34.07
C GLY A 209 17.70 -4.93 -33.33
N LYS A 210 17.63 -6.01 -32.54
CA LYS A 210 18.76 -6.60 -31.81
C LYS A 210 19.96 -6.87 -32.72
N HIS A 211 19.70 -7.27 -33.96
CA HIS A 211 20.73 -7.60 -34.96
C HIS A 211 20.98 -6.48 -35.98
N GLY A 212 20.37 -5.32 -35.77
CA GLY A 212 20.50 -4.17 -36.66
C GLY A 212 19.62 -4.20 -37.91
N ARG A 213 19.73 -3.11 -38.67
CA ARG A 213 18.87 -2.84 -39.84
C ARG A 213 19.43 -3.52 -41.10
N ALA A 214 18.55 -4.05 -41.94
CA ALA A 214 18.89 -4.63 -43.24
C ALA A 214 18.53 -3.68 -44.40
N PRO A 215 19.09 -3.89 -45.60
CA PRO A 215 18.61 -3.23 -46.81
C PRO A 215 17.12 -3.51 -47.06
N GLU A 216 16.36 -2.50 -47.46
CA GLU A 216 14.93 -2.61 -47.80
C GLU A 216 14.62 -3.64 -48.90
N SER A 217 15.61 -3.93 -49.76
CA SER A 217 15.53 -4.95 -50.79
C SER A 217 15.49 -6.38 -50.24
N ASP A 218 15.98 -6.61 -49.02
CA ASP A 218 16.05 -7.95 -48.43
C ASP A 218 14.68 -8.41 -47.91
N CYS A 219 13.78 -7.46 -47.61
CA CYS A 219 12.39 -7.75 -47.24
C CYS A 219 11.50 -7.82 -48.49
N TYR A 220 11.71 -8.83 -49.33
CA TYR A 220 11.06 -8.94 -50.65
C TYR A 220 9.85 -9.89 -50.72
N TYR A 221 9.55 -10.66 -49.66
CA TYR A 221 8.39 -11.55 -49.67
C TYR A 221 7.09 -10.74 -49.65
N GLY A 222 6.16 -11.11 -50.52
CA GLY A 222 4.77 -10.63 -50.44
C GLY A 222 4.01 -11.36 -49.33
N CYS A 223 3.13 -10.64 -48.64
CA CYS A 223 2.29 -11.21 -47.59
C CYS A 223 1.30 -12.28 -48.11
N SER A 224 1.12 -13.37 -47.35
CA SER A 224 0.15 -14.42 -47.69
C SER A 224 -1.30 -13.90 -47.59
N GLY A 225 -2.21 -14.41 -48.41
CA GLY A 225 -3.62 -13.96 -48.39
C GLY A 225 -3.93 -12.70 -49.19
N GLY A 226 -2.95 -12.12 -49.89
CA GLY A 226 -3.20 -11.02 -50.83
C GLY A 226 -3.44 -9.66 -50.17
N SER A 227 -3.06 -9.49 -48.90
CA SER A 227 -3.22 -8.27 -48.10
C SER A 227 -2.50 -7.02 -48.65
N GLY A 228 -1.56 -7.21 -49.58
CA GLY A 228 -0.72 -6.13 -50.11
C GLY A 228 0.37 -5.70 -49.11
N GLY A 229 1.61 -5.56 -49.57
CA GLY A 229 2.75 -5.15 -48.74
C GLY A 229 3.86 -6.21 -48.63
N LYS A 230 4.97 -5.82 -47.97
CA LYS A 230 6.15 -6.66 -47.72
C LYS A 230 6.00 -7.40 -46.38
N CYS A 231 6.19 -8.71 -46.38
CA CYS A 231 6.17 -9.58 -45.20
C CYS A 231 7.54 -10.25 -44.99
N GLY A 232 8.56 -9.41 -44.87
CA GLY A 232 9.92 -9.84 -44.57
C GLY A 232 10.69 -10.47 -45.71
N GLY A 233 11.72 -11.22 -45.33
CA GLY A 233 12.78 -11.80 -46.15
C GLY A 233 13.29 -13.09 -45.50
N ASP A 234 14.29 -13.71 -46.10
CA ASP A 234 14.99 -14.83 -45.46
C ASP A 234 15.73 -14.31 -44.22
N TYR A 235 15.23 -14.66 -43.03
CA TYR A 235 15.66 -14.08 -41.75
C TYR A 235 15.66 -12.54 -41.77
N ARG A 236 14.59 -11.96 -42.32
CA ARG A 236 14.37 -10.52 -42.29
C ARG A 236 12.96 -10.20 -41.85
N ASN A 237 12.86 -9.33 -40.87
CA ASN A 237 11.59 -8.83 -40.37
C ASN A 237 11.29 -7.48 -41.01
N THR A 238 10.13 -7.33 -41.64
CA THR A 238 9.55 -5.98 -41.77
C THR A 238 8.97 -5.60 -40.43
N VAL A 239 9.56 -4.60 -39.78
CA VAL A 239 9.18 -4.18 -38.43
C VAL A 239 8.26 -2.99 -38.47
N TRP A 240 7.21 -3.05 -37.66
CA TRP A 240 6.24 -1.98 -37.50
C TRP A 240 6.02 -1.65 -36.02
N ASP A 241 5.97 -0.36 -35.71
CA ASP A 241 5.45 0.13 -34.42
C ASP A 241 3.93 0.20 -34.53
N ILE A 242 3.24 -0.55 -33.69
CA ILE A 242 1.78 -0.56 -33.64
C ILE A 242 1.24 0.34 -32.53
N ALA A 243 2.09 1.16 -31.90
CA ALA A 243 1.65 2.25 -31.05
C ALA A 243 0.74 3.20 -31.85
N GLY A 244 -0.56 3.14 -31.57
CA GLY A 244 -1.59 3.99 -32.20
C GLY A 244 -2.45 3.33 -33.29
N THR A 245 -2.34 2.02 -33.55
CA THR A 245 -3.35 1.32 -34.36
C THR A 245 -4.37 0.61 -33.50
N ASP A 246 -5.53 1.24 -33.42
CA ASP A 246 -6.72 0.81 -32.72
C ASP A 246 -7.32 -0.44 -33.41
N THR A 247 -6.77 -1.61 -33.10
CA THR A 247 -7.26 -2.89 -33.59
C THR A 247 -8.28 -3.47 -32.64
N GLY A 248 -9.47 -2.88 -32.59
CA GLY A 248 -10.72 -3.57 -32.23
C GLY A 248 -10.82 -4.21 -30.84
N GLY A 249 -9.98 -3.78 -29.90
CA GLY A 249 -10.19 -3.95 -28.46
C GLY A 249 -10.11 -2.56 -27.85
N THR A 250 -11.24 -2.05 -27.34
CA THR A 250 -11.44 -0.73 -26.73
C THR A 250 -10.26 -0.22 -25.90
N THR A 251 -9.30 0.53 -26.47
CA THR A 251 -8.29 1.29 -25.72
C THR A 251 -7.75 2.49 -26.52
N GLY A 252 -8.66 3.37 -26.91
CA GLY A 252 -8.38 4.73 -27.39
C GLY A 252 -9.40 5.73 -26.86
N ASP A 253 -9.10 6.32 -25.70
CA ASP A 253 -9.56 7.63 -25.21
C ASP A 253 -11.03 7.91 -24.87
N ASN A 254 -11.80 6.89 -24.48
CA ASN A 254 -12.85 7.13 -23.48
C ASN A 254 -12.21 6.95 -22.10
N LEU A 255 -11.56 8.00 -21.62
CA LEU A 255 -11.08 8.13 -20.26
C LEU A 255 -11.95 9.14 -19.51
N GLU A 256 -12.59 8.70 -18.43
CA GLU A 256 -13.32 9.58 -17.52
C GLU A 256 -12.42 9.90 -16.34
N LEU A 257 -12.22 11.19 -16.05
CA LEU A 257 -11.53 11.64 -14.83
C LEU A 257 -12.41 11.31 -13.63
N VAL A 258 -11.91 10.48 -12.71
CA VAL A 258 -12.69 9.99 -11.56
C VAL A 258 -12.12 10.43 -10.22
N PHE A 259 -10.88 10.92 -10.19
CA PHE A 259 -10.25 11.47 -9.01
C PHE A 259 -9.17 12.47 -9.43
N GLU A 260 -9.13 13.62 -8.76
CA GLU A 260 -8.03 14.57 -8.90
C GLU A 260 -7.79 15.30 -7.59
N ASP A 261 -6.54 15.73 -7.40
CA ASP A 261 -6.17 16.68 -6.36
C ASP A 261 -5.02 17.56 -6.88
N ASN A 262 -5.18 18.87 -6.74
CA ASN A 262 -4.15 19.86 -7.09
C ASN A 262 -3.47 20.43 -5.84
N PHE A 263 -3.80 19.91 -4.65
CA PHE A 263 -3.20 20.27 -3.37
C PHE A 263 -3.17 21.78 -3.11
N ASP A 264 -4.30 22.46 -3.36
CA ASP A 264 -4.53 23.84 -2.89
C ASP A 264 -4.66 23.88 -1.35
N THR A 265 -5.20 22.80 -0.77
CA THR A 265 -5.29 22.51 0.67
C THR A 265 -5.15 21.01 0.90
N PHE A 266 -4.83 20.58 2.12
CA PHE A 266 -4.91 19.16 2.47
C PHE A 266 -6.38 18.73 2.67
N ASP A 267 -6.96 18.08 1.66
CA ASP A 267 -8.36 17.63 1.67
C ASP A 267 -8.53 16.31 2.44
N THR A 268 -8.98 16.39 3.69
CA THR A 268 -9.21 15.24 4.56
C THR A 268 -10.39 14.36 4.14
N SER A 269 -11.22 14.80 3.18
CA SER A 269 -12.24 13.95 2.56
C SER A 269 -11.65 12.98 1.53
N LYS A 270 -10.45 13.29 1.01
CA LYS A 270 -9.71 12.46 0.04
C LYS A 270 -8.55 11.74 0.69
N TRP A 271 -7.82 12.39 1.59
CA TRP A 271 -6.57 11.85 2.15
C TRP A 271 -6.68 11.69 3.65
N ARG A 272 -6.24 10.54 4.14
CA ARG A 272 -6.02 10.29 5.55
C ARG A 272 -4.54 10.10 5.82
N ALA A 273 -4.01 10.78 6.84
CA ALA A 273 -2.69 10.49 7.37
C ALA A 273 -2.71 9.17 8.16
N GLU A 274 -1.73 8.31 7.92
CA GLU A 274 -1.48 7.15 8.76
C GLU A 274 -0.66 7.56 10.00
N VAL A 275 -1.06 7.04 11.16
CA VAL A 275 -0.45 7.29 12.47
C VAL A 275 0.04 5.96 13.02
N THR A 276 1.35 5.72 12.96
CA THR A 276 1.96 4.44 13.32
C THR A 276 3.47 4.55 13.45
N ALA A 277 4.05 3.79 14.37
CA ALA A 277 5.49 3.58 14.49
C ALA A 277 5.90 2.13 14.21
N GLY A 278 5.03 1.39 13.50
CA GLY A 278 5.20 -0.04 13.20
C GLY A 278 6.33 -0.39 12.23
N GLY A 279 7.02 0.61 11.65
CA GLY A 279 8.16 0.38 10.74
C GLY A 279 7.76 0.02 9.30
N GLY A 280 6.52 0.27 8.90
CA GLY A 280 6.07 0.21 7.50
C GLY A 280 6.05 -1.19 6.85
N GLY A 281 6.33 -2.26 7.61
CA GLY A 281 6.55 -3.61 7.08
C GLY A 281 8.00 -3.88 6.65
N ASN A 282 8.86 -2.86 6.69
CA ASN A 282 10.26 -2.90 6.25
C ASN A 282 11.27 -2.57 7.37
N GLU A 283 10.80 -2.57 8.61
CA GLU A 283 11.57 -2.21 9.81
C GLU A 283 12.17 -0.78 9.72
N GLU A 284 11.41 0.15 9.14
CA GLU A 284 11.81 1.55 8.89
C GLU A 284 11.96 2.38 10.19
N PHE A 285 12.70 3.48 10.14
CA PHE A 285 13.16 4.21 11.34
C PHE A 285 12.31 5.41 11.72
N GLN A 286 11.23 5.67 10.99
CA GLN A 286 10.29 6.74 11.32
C GLN A 286 9.08 6.26 12.11
N SER A 287 8.43 7.22 12.76
CA SER A 287 7.01 7.18 13.06
C SER A 287 6.26 8.05 12.04
N TYR A 288 5.17 7.52 11.50
CA TYR A 288 4.22 8.25 10.66
C TYR A 288 3.13 8.88 11.53
N TYR A 289 2.78 10.13 11.28
CA TYR A 289 1.61 10.82 11.82
C TYR A 289 1.42 12.18 11.11
N GLY A 290 0.26 12.83 11.27
CA GLY A 290 -0.13 14.01 10.50
C GLY A 290 0.38 15.36 11.05
N HIS A 291 1.63 15.45 11.52
CA HIS A 291 2.17 16.71 12.06
C HIS A 291 2.26 17.80 10.99
N PRO A 292 2.01 19.08 11.30
CA PRO A 292 2.21 20.20 10.37
C PRO A 292 3.64 20.36 9.85
N ASP A 293 4.66 19.87 10.56
CA ASP A 293 6.04 19.88 10.06
C ASP A 293 6.35 18.74 9.09
N ASN A 294 5.55 17.68 9.12
CA ASN A 294 5.75 16.49 8.29
C ASN A 294 4.77 16.40 7.13
N LEU A 295 3.57 16.96 7.28
CA LEU A 295 2.47 16.90 6.33
C LEU A 295 1.78 18.25 6.23
N TYR A 296 2.04 18.98 5.15
CA TYR A 296 1.47 20.30 4.95
C TYR A 296 1.32 20.63 3.47
N VAL A 297 0.45 21.59 3.16
CA VAL A 297 0.34 22.17 1.83
C VAL A 297 0.93 23.57 1.84
N GLN A 298 1.82 23.85 0.89
CA GLN A 298 2.43 25.15 0.72
C GLN A 298 2.64 25.42 -0.77
N ASN A 299 2.36 26.65 -1.22
CA ASN A 299 2.59 27.07 -2.61
C ASN A 299 1.97 26.11 -3.66
N GLY A 300 0.81 25.52 -3.37
CA GLY A 300 0.11 24.59 -4.27
C GLY A 300 0.75 23.20 -4.39
N ASN A 301 1.58 22.79 -3.43
CA ASN A 301 2.11 21.44 -3.36
C ASN A 301 1.85 20.84 -1.97
N LEU A 302 1.59 19.53 -1.95
CA LEU A 302 1.64 18.72 -0.74
C LEU A 302 3.09 18.35 -0.42
N TYR A 303 3.50 18.55 0.83
CA TYR A 303 4.82 18.22 1.35
C TYR A 303 4.71 17.04 2.31
N LEU A 304 5.50 15.99 2.06
CA LEU A 304 5.76 14.91 3.00
C LEU A 304 7.22 15.01 3.41
N LYS A 305 7.48 15.56 4.60
CA LYS A 305 8.80 15.96 5.07
C LYS A 305 9.23 15.12 6.27
N PRO A 306 10.34 14.36 6.19
CA PRO A 306 10.90 13.72 7.36
C PRO A 306 11.63 14.76 8.24
N THR A 307 11.49 14.67 9.55
CA THR A 307 12.13 15.53 10.56
C THR A 307 12.72 14.70 11.70
N LEU A 308 13.57 15.30 12.55
CA LEU A 308 14.09 14.60 13.73
C LEU A 308 13.04 14.60 14.83
N ALA A 309 12.76 13.43 15.40
CA ALA A 309 11.85 13.31 16.54
C ALA A 309 12.31 14.14 17.76
N SER A 310 13.63 14.32 17.90
CA SER A 310 14.21 15.11 18.99
C SER A 310 14.00 16.62 18.86
N GLU A 311 13.67 17.14 17.66
CA GLU A 311 13.37 18.56 17.50
C GLU A 311 12.06 18.93 18.21
N HIS A 312 11.11 17.98 18.25
CA HIS A 312 9.82 18.16 18.90
C HIS A 312 9.83 17.67 20.37
N TYR A 313 10.47 16.53 20.66
CA TYR A 313 10.43 15.92 22.00
C TYR A 313 11.69 16.12 22.86
N GLY A 314 12.79 16.60 22.27
CA GLY A 314 14.11 16.67 22.89
C GLY A 314 14.88 15.34 22.86
N GLU A 315 16.22 15.40 22.96
CA GLU A 315 17.08 14.21 22.82
C GLU A 315 16.89 13.18 23.93
N GLU A 316 16.64 13.61 25.17
CA GLU A 316 16.47 12.70 26.31
C GLU A 316 15.25 11.78 26.10
N PHE A 317 14.16 12.34 25.57
CA PHE A 317 12.91 11.63 25.30
C PHE A 317 13.12 10.41 24.41
N MET A 318 14.08 10.47 23.47
CA MET A 318 14.38 9.36 22.58
C MET A 318 14.80 8.08 23.31
N THR A 319 15.34 8.21 24.52
CA THR A 319 15.89 7.07 25.30
C THR A 319 15.19 6.83 26.63
N SER A 320 14.23 7.67 27.02
CA SER A 320 13.51 7.53 28.30
C SER A 320 11.99 7.77 28.19
N GLY A 321 11.55 8.43 27.12
CA GLY A 321 10.16 8.74 26.87
C GLY A 321 9.37 7.58 26.26
N TYR A 322 8.10 7.83 25.99
CA TYR A 322 7.24 6.89 25.29
C TYR A 322 6.38 7.62 24.27
N ILE A 323 6.10 6.95 23.16
CA ILE A 323 5.11 7.35 22.17
C ILE A 323 3.81 6.60 22.48
N ASP A 324 2.69 7.31 22.51
CA ASP A 324 1.35 6.82 22.74
C ASP A 324 0.38 7.51 21.76
N PHE A 325 0.11 6.83 20.64
CA PHE A 325 -0.80 7.31 19.60
C PHE A 325 -2.28 7.04 19.89
N TRP A 326 -2.63 6.47 21.06
CA TRP A 326 -4.03 6.20 21.40
C TRP A 326 -4.75 7.38 22.06
N HIS A 327 -3.98 8.31 22.63
CA HIS A 327 -4.54 9.38 23.45
C HIS A 327 -4.40 10.77 22.83
N GLY A 328 -3.81 10.90 21.64
CA GLY A 328 -3.66 12.20 20.99
C GLY A 328 -2.51 13.06 21.55
N TYR A 329 -1.70 12.54 22.47
CA TYR A 329 -0.60 13.28 23.11
C TYR A 329 0.48 12.39 23.70
N ASN A 330 1.69 12.94 23.83
CA ASN A 330 2.84 12.33 24.50
C ASN A 330 3.32 13.17 25.67
N TYR A 331 3.70 12.54 26.78
CA TYR A 331 4.31 13.24 27.91
C TYR A 331 5.79 13.51 27.63
N ILE A 332 6.15 14.79 27.49
CA ILE A 332 7.52 15.22 27.15
C ILE A 332 8.41 15.24 28.40
N GLY A 333 7.86 15.74 29.52
CA GLY A 333 8.57 15.77 30.78
C GLY A 333 8.16 16.93 31.70
N CYS A 334 8.97 17.11 32.74
CA CYS A 334 8.78 18.11 33.77
C CYS A 334 9.66 19.34 33.51
N PHE A 335 9.08 20.53 33.52
CA PHE A 335 9.77 21.80 33.21
C PHE A 335 9.55 22.82 34.32
N ASN A 336 10.56 23.67 34.56
CA ASN A 336 10.48 24.68 35.62
C ASN A 336 9.57 25.85 35.23
N ASP A 337 8.90 26.42 36.23
CA ASP A 337 8.25 27.73 36.14
C ASP A 337 9.02 28.69 37.07
N ASN A 338 9.88 29.56 36.56
CA ASN A 338 10.73 30.44 37.38
C ASN A 338 9.99 31.70 37.88
N GLY A 339 8.80 31.51 38.46
CA GLY A 339 7.89 32.60 38.85
C GLY A 339 6.94 33.05 37.72
N ASP A 340 7.30 32.78 36.46
CA ASP A 340 6.44 32.86 35.29
C ASP A 340 6.16 31.45 34.77
N ALA A 341 4.98 31.25 34.16
CA ALA A 341 4.62 29.96 33.56
C ALA A 341 5.46 29.72 32.29
N ASP A 342 5.94 28.49 32.10
CA ASP A 342 6.70 28.11 30.90
C ASP A 342 5.85 28.16 29.61
N LEU A 343 4.54 27.91 29.75
CA LEU A 343 3.54 28.02 28.67
C LEU A 343 2.55 29.14 29.02
N THR A 344 2.34 30.11 28.12
CA THR A 344 1.65 31.37 28.48
C THR A 344 0.50 31.79 27.58
N GLU A 345 0.37 31.23 26.38
CA GLU A 345 -0.50 31.77 25.34
C GLU A 345 -2.01 31.57 25.61
N SER A 346 -2.42 30.42 26.16
CA SER A 346 -3.83 30.15 26.50
C SER A 346 -3.95 29.42 27.84
N LEU A 347 -5.03 29.67 28.58
CA LEU A 347 -5.29 29.09 29.90
C LEU A 347 -6.73 28.54 29.99
N LEU A 348 -6.85 27.30 30.47
CA LEU A 348 -8.09 26.68 30.90
C LEU A 348 -7.94 26.17 32.34
N THR A 349 -8.94 26.37 33.18
CA THR A 349 -8.99 25.80 34.54
C THR A 349 -10.20 24.88 34.67
N ALA A 350 -9.99 23.68 35.20
CA ALA A 350 -11.06 22.71 35.44
C ALA A 350 -10.80 21.90 36.73
N GLY A 351 -11.86 21.67 37.52
CA GLY A 351 -11.74 20.91 38.77
C GLY A 351 -11.38 19.44 38.59
N ASP A 352 -11.68 18.88 37.42
CA ASP A 352 -11.37 17.52 36.98
C ASP A 352 -10.37 17.55 35.80
N MET A 353 -9.38 18.46 35.86
CA MET A 353 -8.36 18.61 34.83
C MET A 353 -7.62 17.29 34.58
N ASN A 354 -7.38 16.99 33.31
CA ASN A 354 -6.60 15.85 32.82
C ASN A 354 -6.03 16.15 31.42
N PRO A 355 -5.05 15.38 30.94
CA PRO A 355 -4.43 15.65 29.65
C PRO A 355 -5.40 15.63 28.46
N GLY A 356 -6.37 14.71 28.45
CA GLY A 356 -7.38 14.61 27.39
C GLY A 356 -8.24 15.88 27.24
N LYS A 357 -8.60 16.51 28.36
CA LYS A 357 -9.30 17.82 28.32
C LYS A 357 -8.40 18.93 27.81
N CYS A 358 -7.15 18.94 28.26
CA CYS A 358 -6.23 20.01 27.92
C CYS A 358 -5.82 19.95 26.44
N VAL A 359 -5.55 18.76 25.91
CA VAL A 359 -5.27 18.59 24.48
C VAL A 359 -6.44 19.03 23.63
N ALA A 360 -7.68 18.69 23.99
CA ALA A 360 -8.86 19.11 23.24
C ALA A 360 -9.02 20.64 23.19
N HIS A 361 -8.65 21.33 24.28
CA HIS A 361 -8.65 22.79 24.36
C HIS A 361 -7.53 23.42 23.53
N CYS A 362 -6.30 22.93 23.66
CA CYS A 362 -5.12 23.49 23.00
C CYS A 362 -5.08 23.18 21.50
N ALA A 363 -5.37 21.93 21.11
CA ALA A 363 -5.46 21.51 19.71
C ALA A 363 -6.54 22.29 18.95
N GLY A 364 -7.70 22.51 19.59
CA GLY A 364 -8.79 23.31 19.02
C GLY A 364 -8.44 24.78 18.76
N GLN A 365 -7.34 25.27 19.35
CA GLN A 365 -6.80 26.61 19.14
C GLN A 365 -5.53 26.63 18.27
N GLY A 366 -5.08 25.46 17.79
CA GLY A 366 -3.87 25.35 16.96
C GLY A 366 -2.56 25.49 17.72
N TYR A 367 -2.56 25.27 19.04
CA TYR A 367 -1.30 25.17 19.81
C TYR A 367 -0.72 23.77 19.70
N GLU A 368 0.60 23.64 19.70
CA GLU A 368 1.33 22.37 19.57
C GLU A 368 1.54 21.66 20.90
N TYR A 369 1.78 22.43 21.96
CA TYR A 369 2.10 21.94 23.30
C TYR A 369 1.06 22.36 24.31
N PHE A 370 0.97 21.56 25.37
CA PHE A 370 0.22 21.96 26.54
C PHE A 370 0.91 21.54 27.85
N GLY A 371 0.69 22.34 28.87
CA GLY A 371 1.26 22.22 30.20
C GLY A 371 0.16 22.03 31.23
N LEU A 372 0.36 21.09 32.14
CA LEU A 372 -0.55 20.81 33.23
C LEU A 372 0.06 21.16 34.59
N LYS A 373 -0.73 21.88 35.40
CA LYS A 373 -0.37 22.26 36.78
C LYS A 373 -1.60 22.22 37.68
N GLY A 374 -1.80 21.08 38.36
CA GLY A 374 -2.97 20.81 39.19
C GLY A 374 -4.28 20.88 38.39
N THR A 375 -4.98 22.01 38.48
CA THR A 375 -6.25 22.25 37.78
C THR A 375 -6.11 23.14 36.54
N GLU A 376 -4.90 23.64 36.28
CA GLU A 376 -4.59 24.50 35.14
C GLU A 376 -4.08 23.69 33.95
N CYS A 377 -4.56 24.10 32.77
CA CYS A 377 -4.12 23.69 31.44
C CYS A 377 -3.63 24.94 30.72
N ARG A 378 -2.38 24.93 30.26
CA ARG A 378 -1.75 26.04 29.55
C ARG A 378 -1.34 25.60 28.16
N CYS A 379 -1.58 26.40 27.13
CA CYS A 379 -1.20 26.06 25.75
C CYS A 379 -0.10 26.99 25.25
N ASP A 380 0.76 26.49 24.36
CA ASP A 380 1.82 27.26 23.71
C ASP A 380 2.35 26.50 22.48
N ASN A 381 3.15 27.18 21.64
CA ASN A 381 3.93 26.57 20.55
C ASN A 381 5.41 26.44 20.89
N SER A 382 5.77 26.72 22.14
CA SER A 382 7.11 26.56 22.67
C SER A 382 7.06 26.13 24.13
N TYR A 383 8.11 25.47 24.60
CA TYR A 383 8.25 25.04 25.99
C TYR A 383 9.73 24.98 26.38
N GLY A 384 9.99 24.84 27.69
CA GLY A 384 11.31 24.62 28.24
C GLY A 384 12.19 25.85 28.35
N SER A 385 11.61 27.05 28.31
CA SER A 385 12.32 28.33 28.42
C SER A 385 13.12 28.45 29.73
N PHE A 386 12.65 27.78 30.78
CA PHE A 386 13.30 27.72 32.09
C PHE A 386 14.03 26.40 32.37
N GLY A 387 14.20 25.56 31.34
CA GLY A 387 14.87 24.27 31.43
C GLY A 387 14.08 23.18 32.17
N ARG A 388 14.65 21.97 32.19
CA ARG A 388 14.04 20.81 32.83
C ARG A 388 13.95 20.98 34.34
N GLY A 389 12.78 20.63 34.87
CA GLY A 389 12.50 20.57 36.29
C GLY A 389 12.44 19.13 36.80
N GLN A 390 12.14 18.99 38.09
CA GLN A 390 11.90 17.72 38.75
C GLN A 390 10.69 17.87 39.67
N GLY A 391 10.01 16.77 40.01
CA GLY A 391 8.91 16.82 40.98
C GLY A 391 7.51 17.01 40.38
N CYS A 392 7.31 16.70 39.10
CA CYS A 392 5.99 16.66 38.47
C CYS A 392 5.16 15.44 38.91
N HIS A 393 5.07 15.18 40.21
CA HIS A 393 4.43 13.99 40.76
C HIS A 393 3.01 14.25 41.25
N ILE A 394 2.47 15.46 41.04
CA ILE A 394 1.08 15.76 41.38
C ILE A 394 0.20 15.07 40.34
N SER A 395 -0.62 14.12 40.78
CA SER A 395 -1.60 13.46 39.92
C SER A 395 -2.67 14.44 39.42
N CYS A 396 -3.12 14.24 38.19
CA CYS A 396 -4.22 15.03 37.63
C CYS A 396 -5.54 14.75 38.36
N PRO A 397 -6.32 15.79 38.74
CA PRO A 397 -7.60 15.61 39.43
C PRO A 397 -8.62 14.74 38.68
N GLY A 398 -8.64 14.83 37.35
CA GLY A 398 -9.52 14.04 36.48
C GLY A 398 -8.92 12.73 35.98
N ASP A 399 -7.65 12.45 36.27
CA ASP A 399 -6.96 11.21 35.89
C ASP A 399 -5.76 10.96 36.81
N SER A 400 -5.94 10.13 37.83
CA SER A 400 -4.88 9.87 38.82
C SER A 400 -3.65 9.17 38.25
N GLY A 401 -3.75 8.59 37.03
CA GLY A 401 -2.65 7.91 36.35
C GLY A 401 -1.73 8.84 35.56
N LYS A 402 -2.04 10.16 35.50
CA LYS A 402 -1.28 11.14 34.72
C LYS A 402 -0.72 12.26 35.61
N GLU A 403 0.37 12.86 35.14
CA GLU A 403 1.10 13.92 35.85
C GLU A 403 0.56 15.31 35.49
N CYS A 404 0.26 16.11 36.51
CA CYS A 404 -0.24 17.48 36.41
C CYS A 404 0.68 18.44 37.18
N GLY A 405 1.97 18.39 36.88
CA GLY A 405 2.97 19.32 37.38
C GLY A 405 3.32 19.14 38.85
N GLY A 406 3.79 20.22 39.47
CA GLY A 406 4.34 20.24 40.82
C GLY A 406 4.52 21.66 41.34
N HIS A 407 5.13 21.79 42.52
CA HIS A 407 5.41 23.12 43.08
C HIS A 407 6.53 23.80 42.27
N GLY A 408 6.16 24.80 41.46
CA GLY A 408 7.11 25.54 40.61
C GLY A 408 7.54 24.78 39.35
N VAL A 409 6.79 23.74 38.97
CA VAL A 409 7.04 22.96 37.75
C VAL A 409 5.73 22.60 37.06
N THR A 410 5.80 22.45 35.73
CA THR A 410 4.69 22.10 34.85
C THR A 410 4.99 20.79 34.12
N SER A 411 3.98 19.90 34.05
CA SER A 411 4.05 18.70 33.21
C SER A 411 3.72 19.07 31.77
N VAL A 412 4.67 18.93 30.84
CA VAL A 412 4.51 19.32 29.44
C VAL A 412 4.22 18.10 28.57
N TYR A 413 3.28 18.29 27.64
CA TYR A 413 2.81 17.31 26.69
C TYR A 413 2.84 17.88 25.27
N GLY A 414 3.17 17.03 24.28
CA GLY A 414 3.11 17.35 22.85
C GLY A 414 1.98 16.59 22.17
N GLN A 415 1.36 17.19 21.16
CA GLN A 415 0.23 16.61 20.45
C GLN A 415 0.62 15.52 19.45
N THR A 416 -0.20 14.48 19.36
CA THR A 416 -0.14 13.53 18.24
C THR A 416 -1.31 13.83 17.30
N TYR A 417 -1.00 14.36 16.11
CA TYR A 417 -1.97 14.79 15.12
C TYR A 417 -2.66 13.58 14.44
N GLY A 418 -3.65 13.02 15.14
CA GLY A 418 -4.44 11.86 14.74
C GLY A 418 -4.30 10.66 15.68
N ASP A 419 -5.27 9.75 15.58
CA ASP A 419 -5.30 8.49 16.33
C ASP A 419 -4.56 7.39 15.58
N CYS A 420 -3.98 6.44 16.32
CA CYS A 420 -3.28 5.31 15.73
C CYS A 420 -4.11 4.59 14.65
N THR A 421 -3.49 4.34 13.49
CA THR A 421 -4.17 3.77 12.32
C THR A 421 -3.75 2.34 12.01
N GLN A 422 -2.76 1.78 12.71
CA GLN A 422 -2.30 0.41 12.52
C GLN A 422 -2.08 -0.30 13.85
N ASP A 423 -2.99 -1.23 14.21
CA ASP A 423 -2.83 -2.11 15.36
C ASP A 423 -2.36 -3.50 14.90
N PHE A 424 -1.04 -3.69 14.82
CA PHE A 424 -0.48 -5.03 14.66
C PHE A 424 -0.67 -5.84 15.95
N PRO A 425 -0.85 -7.17 15.88
CA PRO A 425 -0.93 -8.02 17.06
C PRO A 425 0.40 -7.95 17.84
N GLN A 426 0.44 -7.07 18.84
CA GLN A 426 1.45 -6.82 19.90
C GLN A 426 1.52 -5.35 20.36
N GLY A 427 0.76 -4.41 19.76
CA GLY A 427 0.69 -3.00 20.21
C GLY A 427 1.96 -2.16 19.97
N ARG A 428 2.99 -2.73 19.32
CA ARG A 428 4.30 -2.08 19.10
C ARG A 428 4.30 -0.96 18.04
N ALA A 429 3.17 -0.70 17.40
CA ALA A 429 3.03 0.37 16.42
C ALA A 429 2.41 1.65 17.00
N CYS A 430 1.55 1.50 18.01
CA CYS A 430 0.82 2.62 18.61
C CYS A 430 1.37 3.05 19.98
N PHE A 431 2.11 2.15 20.63
CA PHE A 431 2.80 2.43 21.89
C PHE A 431 4.24 1.93 21.83
N LEU A 432 5.20 2.82 22.09
CA LEU A 432 6.62 2.49 22.13
C LEU A 432 7.26 3.13 23.35
N GLN A 433 8.11 2.39 24.06
CA GLN A 433 8.90 2.88 25.17
C GLN A 433 10.37 2.96 24.75
N GLY A 434 10.95 4.15 24.85
CA GLY A 434 12.37 4.37 24.61
C GLY A 434 13.24 3.82 25.73
N SER A 435 14.42 3.34 25.37
CA SER A 435 15.49 2.96 26.28
C SER A 435 16.85 3.26 25.66
N GLN A 436 17.92 3.27 26.46
CA GLN A 436 19.29 3.46 25.96
C GLN A 436 19.71 2.43 24.89
N ASN A 437 19.20 1.20 24.97
CA ASN A 437 19.55 0.13 24.03
C ASN A 437 18.60 0.02 22.83
N ALA A 438 17.40 0.59 22.96
CA ALA A 438 16.35 0.61 21.96
C ALA A 438 15.68 1.99 21.98
N PRO A 439 16.27 2.99 21.30
CA PRO A 439 15.69 4.32 21.25
C PRO A 439 14.34 4.28 20.51
N LEU A 440 13.51 5.26 20.78
CA LEU A 440 12.32 5.53 19.96
C LEU A 440 12.73 5.82 18.51
N PRO A 441 11.83 5.62 17.53
CA PRO A 441 12.07 5.97 16.13
C PRO A 441 12.66 7.39 16.02
N PRO A 442 13.90 7.53 15.52
CA PRO A 442 14.59 8.83 15.52
C PRO A 442 13.98 9.84 14.56
N ILE A 443 13.14 9.38 13.64
CA ILE A 443 12.53 10.19 12.60
C ILE A 443 11.01 10.29 12.79
N GLN A 444 10.49 11.46 12.46
CA GLN A 444 9.07 11.72 12.25
C GLN A 444 8.86 11.95 10.76
N SER A 445 7.78 11.42 10.18
CA SER A 445 7.47 11.59 8.76
C SER A 445 5.98 11.44 8.49
N ALA A 446 5.58 11.53 7.23
CA ALA A 446 4.19 11.41 6.80
C ALA A 446 3.98 10.24 5.82
N ARG A 447 2.81 9.62 5.96
CA ARG A 447 2.22 8.67 5.00
C ARG A 447 0.75 9.01 4.88
N VAL A 448 0.27 9.20 3.66
CA VAL A 448 -1.14 9.50 3.37
C VAL A 448 -1.73 8.46 2.45
N THR A 449 -3.01 8.16 2.65
CA THR A 449 -3.72 7.10 1.94
C THR A 449 -5.13 7.53 1.55
N THR A 450 -5.63 6.94 0.46
CA THR A 450 -7.02 7.06 -0.01
C THR A 450 -7.89 5.86 0.39
N MET A 451 -7.38 4.92 1.20
CA MET A 451 -8.04 3.64 1.53
C MET A 451 -9.54 3.75 1.88
N GLU A 452 -9.94 4.79 2.62
CA GLU A 452 -11.33 4.99 3.06
C GLU A 452 -12.17 5.85 2.10
N SER A 453 -11.53 6.62 1.22
CA SER A 453 -12.17 7.66 0.39
C SER A 453 -12.27 7.25 -1.08
N PHE A 454 -11.24 6.62 -1.63
CA PHE A 454 -11.12 6.31 -3.05
C PHE A 454 -10.28 5.06 -3.31
N SER A 455 -10.85 4.17 -4.12
CA SER A 455 -10.15 3.02 -4.71
C SER A 455 -10.64 2.83 -6.14
N PHE A 456 -9.80 2.25 -6.98
CA PHE A 456 -10.14 2.05 -8.39
C PHE A 456 -9.52 0.77 -8.94
N LYS A 457 -10.14 0.24 -9.99
CA LYS A 457 -9.59 -0.84 -10.80
C LYS A 457 -9.51 -0.40 -12.25
N TYR A 458 -8.33 -0.57 -12.83
CA TYR A 458 -7.98 -0.17 -14.19
C TYR A 458 -8.11 1.33 -14.43
N GLY A 459 -7.35 1.82 -15.40
CA GLY A 459 -7.30 3.22 -15.74
C GLY A 459 -5.89 3.75 -15.90
N LYS A 460 -5.77 5.07 -15.77
CA LYS A 460 -4.51 5.80 -15.80
C LYS A 460 -4.35 6.60 -14.52
N VAL A 461 -3.17 6.59 -13.92
CA VAL A 461 -2.76 7.49 -12.84
C VAL A 461 -1.67 8.38 -13.39
N GLU A 462 -1.77 9.70 -13.17
CA GLU A 462 -0.68 10.64 -13.39
C GLU A 462 -0.42 11.38 -12.09
N VAL A 463 0.81 11.33 -11.60
CA VAL A 463 1.27 12.08 -10.44
C VAL A 463 2.39 13.01 -10.87
N TRP A 464 2.26 14.30 -10.56
CA TRP A 464 3.29 15.29 -10.81
C TRP A 464 3.99 15.60 -9.50
N ALA A 465 5.20 15.08 -9.31
CA ALA A 465 5.90 15.15 -8.03
C ALA A 465 7.43 15.28 -8.20
N LYS A 466 8.07 15.95 -7.24
CA LYS A 466 9.52 16.06 -7.06
C LYS A 466 9.94 15.20 -5.86
N LEU A 467 10.99 14.40 -6.03
CA LEU A 467 11.47 13.52 -4.97
C LEU A 467 12.29 14.28 -3.91
N PRO A 468 12.28 13.83 -2.64
CA PRO A 468 13.16 14.34 -1.62
C PRO A 468 14.62 13.95 -1.87
N THR A 469 15.52 14.76 -1.33
CA THR A 469 16.97 14.56 -1.36
C THR A 469 17.54 14.68 0.04
N GLY A 470 18.41 13.73 0.39
CA GLY A 470 18.94 13.57 1.73
C GLY A 470 19.26 12.11 1.97
N ASP A 471 20.35 11.85 2.69
CA ASP A 471 20.80 10.49 2.92
C ASP A 471 19.75 9.69 3.69
N TRP A 472 19.54 8.46 3.23
CA TRP A 472 18.68 7.43 3.85
C TRP A 472 17.18 7.69 3.77
N ILE A 473 16.75 8.70 3.00
CA ILE A 473 15.33 8.97 2.72
C ILE A 473 14.81 7.98 1.66
N TRP A 474 13.58 7.50 1.80
CA TRP A 474 12.93 6.56 0.90
C TRP A 474 11.50 7.05 0.55
N PRO A 475 11.34 7.87 -0.49
CA PRO A 475 10.02 8.24 -1.01
C PRO A 475 9.34 7.10 -1.77
N ALA A 476 8.01 7.02 -1.70
CA ALA A 476 7.23 6.10 -2.52
C ALA A 476 5.87 6.67 -2.97
N ILE A 477 5.48 6.31 -4.19
CA ILE A 477 4.15 6.46 -4.78
C ILE A 477 3.69 5.07 -5.23
N TRP A 478 2.65 4.56 -4.58
CA TRP A 478 2.31 3.15 -4.68
C TRP A 478 0.85 2.88 -4.32
N LEU A 479 0.42 1.66 -4.55
CA LEU A 479 -0.93 1.22 -4.33
C LEU A 479 -0.99 -0.14 -3.64
N LEU A 480 -1.95 -0.27 -2.73
CA LEU A 480 -2.33 -1.54 -2.12
C LEU A 480 -3.79 -1.89 -2.45
N PRO A 481 -4.14 -3.18 -2.45
CA PRO A 481 -5.49 -3.63 -2.73
C PRO A 481 -6.43 -3.16 -1.61
N ARG A 482 -7.63 -2.69 -1.97
CA ARG A 482 -8.67 -2.32 -1.02
C ARG A 482 -9.03 -3.50 -0.11
N ASP A 483 -9.07 -4.69 -0.69
CA ASP A 483 -9.43 -5.94 -0.01
C ASP A 483 -8.35 -7.00 -0.25
N ASN A 484 -8.06 -7.80 0.78
CA ASN A 484 -7.19 -8.98 0.66
C ASN A 484 -7.90 -10.17 -0.02
N ALA A 485 -8.45 -9.95 -1.22
CA ALA A 485 -9.34 -10.88 -1.93
C ALA A 485 -8.72 -12.26 -2.23
N TYR A 486 -7.38 -12.33 -2.28
CA TYR A 486 -6.61 -13.54 -2.59
C TYR A 486 -5.75 -14.03 -1.41
N GLY A 487 -5.92 -13.42 -0.23
CA GLY A 487 -5.07 -13.64 0.95
C GLY A 487 -4.21 -12.41 1.28
N GLY A 488 -3.44 -12.50 2.35
CA GLY A 488 -2.51 -11.43 2.75
C GLY A 488 -1.39 -11.22 1.74
N TRP A 489 -0.55 -10.22 1.98
CA TRP A 489 0.59 -9.91 1.11
C TRP A 489 1.52 -11.13 0.91
N PRO A 490 2.01 -11.39 -0.32
CA PRO A 490 1.82 -10.63 -1.56
C PRO A 490 0.64 -11.13 -2.42
N ALA A 491 -0.24 -12.00 -1.91
CA ALA A 491 -1.24 -12.69 -2.72
C ALA A 491 -2.30 -11.81 -3.33
N SER A 492 -2.62 -10.68 -2.69
CA SER A 492 -3.57 -9.69 -3.22
C SER A 492 -2.90 -8.55 -4.00
N GLY A 493 -1.58 -8.59 -4.18
CA GLY A 493 -0.83 -7.63 -5.00
C GLY A 493 -0.35 -6.38 -4.25
N GLU A 494 0.63 -5.71 -4.83
CA GLU A 494 1.12 -4.36 -4.52
C GLU A 494 1.65 -3.76 -5.83
N ILE A 495 1.37 -2.48 -6.09
CA ILE A 495 1.81 -1.78 -7.30
C ILE A 495 2.65 -0.56 -6.88
N ASP A 496 3.96 -0.64 -7.09
CA ASP A 496 4.88 0.45 -6.82
C ASP A 496 5.14 1.21 -8.12
N ILE A 497 4.50 2.37 -8.25
CA ILE A 497 4.70 3.26 -9.41
C ILE A 497 6.10 3.85 -9.34
N MET A 498 6.51 4.30 -8.16
CA MET A 498 7.82 4.91 -7.95
C MET A 498 8.29 4.67 -6.53
N GLU A 499 9.50 4.12 -6.40
CA GLU A 499 10.31 4.17 -5.19
C GLU A 499 11.71 4.68 -5.54
N SER A 500 12.35 5.40 -4.64
CA SER A 500 13.73 5.87 -4.83
C SER A 500 14.45 6.02 -3.48
N ARG A 501 15.72 6.41 -3.55
CA ARG A 501 16.58 6.71 -2.39
C ARG A 501 17.00 8.16 -2.49
N GLY A 502 16.77 8.97 -1.45
CA GLY A 502 17.10 10.40 -1.46
C GLY A 502 18.60 10.71 -1.48
N ASN A 503 19.47 9.71 -1.29
CA ASN A 503 20.92 9.87 -1.30
C ASN A 503 21.41 10.45 -2.62
N ARG A 504 22.27 11.46 -2.56
CA ARG A 504 22.85 12.09 -3.77
C ARG A 504 24.04 11.33 -4.34
N ASN A 505 24.76 10.58 -3.51
CA ASN A 505 26.02 9.92 -3.87
C ASN A 505 26.02 8.47 -3.39
N LEU A 506 24.96 7.72 -3.70
CA LEU A 506 24.83 6.31 -3.31
C LEU A 506 25.00 5.41 -4.53
N TYR A 507 25.99 4.52 -4.46
CA TYR A 507 26.36 3.63 -5.54
C TYR A 507 26.21 2.17 -5.11
N GLY A 508 25.68 1.34 -6.01
CA GLY A 508 25.65 -0.11 -5.82
C GLY A 508 27.05 -0.72 -5.91
N SER A 509 27.20 -1.98 -5.50
CA SER A 509 28.50 -2.69 -5.55
C SER A 509 29.10 -2.85 -6.95
N TRP A 510 28.30 -2.61 -7.99
CA TRP A 510 28.70 -2.62 -9.40
C TRP A 510 29.16 -1.24 -9.91
N GLY A 511 29.11 -0.21 -9.07
CA GLY A 511 29.57 1.16 -9.36
C GLY A 511 28.53 2.08 -9.99
N GLY A 512 27.33 1.59 -10.33
CA GLY A 512 26.24 2.43 -10.81
C GLY A 512 25.53 3.15 -9.66
N SER A 513 24.98 4.34 -9.94
CA SER A 513 24.17 5.07 -8.96
C SER A 513 22.89 4.27 -8.66
N ILE A 514 22.47 4.31 -7.40
CA ILE A 514 21.18 3.78 -6.93
C ILE A 514 20.47 4.81 -6.03
N GLY A 515 20.94 6.07 -6.08
CA GLY A 515 20.47 7.21 -5.31
C GLY A 515 19.29 7.91 -5.97
N VAL A 516 19.18 9.22 -5.76
CA VAL A 516 18.01 10.03 -6.15
C VAL A 516 17.88 10.26 -7.66
N ASP A 517 18.91 9.89 -8.41
CA ASP A 517 18.93 9.85 -9.88
C ASP A 517 18.48 8.50 -10.45
N ASP A 518 18.14 7.51 -9.61
CA ASP A 518 17.54 6.24 -10.01
C ASP A 518 16.17 6.06 -9.33
N MET A 519 15.23 5.48 -10.06
CA MET A 519 13.90 5.14 -9.54
C MET A 519 13.56 3.71 -9.91
N GLY A 520 12.88 3.00 -9.00
CA GLY A 520 12.37 1.66 -9.22
C GLY A 520 10.85 1.66 -9.35
N SER A 521 10.34 0.76 -10.18
CA SER A 521 8.94 0.35 -10.18
C SER A 521 8.87 -1.17 -10.05
N THR A 522 7.96 -1.64 -9.20
CA THR A 522 7.85 -3.05 -8.84
C THR A 522 6.39 -3.45 -8.72
N LEU A 523 6.08 -4.68 -9.13
CA LEU A 523 4.84 -5.35 -8.73
C LEU A 523 5.18 -6.46 -7.73
N HIS A 524 4.57 -6.46 -6.54
CA HIS A 524 4.65 -7.61 -5.64
C HIS A 524 3.42 -8.50 -5.82
N TRP A 525 3.65 -9.80 -6.03
CA TRP A 525 2.61 -10.80 -6.27
C TRP A 525 3.16 -12.18 -5.97
N GLY A 526 2.30 -13.11 -5.55
CA GLY A 526 2.73 -14.47 -5.21
C GLY A 526 1.73 -15.19 -4.33
N PRO A 527 1.71 -16.52 -4.26
CA PRO A 527 0.69 -17.23 -3.48
C PRO A 527 0.69 -16.92 -1.98
N ARG A 528 1.87 -16.60 -1.43
CA ARG A 528 2.13 -16.22 -0.03
C ARG A 528 3.61 -15.95 0.15
N TRP A 529 4.01 -15.30 1.24
CA TRP A 529 5.42 -15.31 1.65
C TRP A 529 5.94 -16.75 1.84
N PRO A 530 7.17 -17.10 1.40
CA PRO A 530 8.18 -16.25 0.75
C PRO A 530 8.14 -16.25 -0.80
N TYR A 531 7.08 -16.78 -1.42
CA TYR A 531 6.95 -16.90 -2.88
C TYR A 531 6.55 -15.59 -3.54
N ASN A 532 7.31 -14.52 -3.32
CA ASN A 532 7.08 -13.23 -3.98
C ASN A 532 7.80 -13.20 -5.35
N GLY A 533 7.02 -13.06 -6.43
CA GLY A 533 7.45 -13.02 -7.83
C GLY A 533 8.02 -11.68 -8.30
N TYR A 534 8.16 -10.69 -7.41
CA TYR A 534 8.55 -9.31 -7.76
C TYR A 534 9.80 -9.18 -8.65
N HIS A 535 10.77 -10.09 -8.52
CA HIS A 535 12.00 -10.11 -9.31
C HIS A 535 11.76 -10.30 -10.82
N LEU A 536 10.57 -10.77 -11.22
CA LEU A 536 10.15 -10.89 -12.61
C LEU A 536 9.44 -9.63 -13.13
N THR A 537 9.11 -8.70 -12.24
CA THR A 537 8.26 -7.53 -12.48
C THR A 537 8.78 -6.31 -11.74
N THR A 538 10.11 -6.16 -11.74
CA THR A 538 10.80 -5.00 -11.20
C THR A 538 11.72 -4.45 -12.27
N ASN A 539 11.78 -3.14 -12.40
CA ASN A 539 12.74 -2.47 -13.26
C ASN A 539 13.09 -1.10 -12.68
N SER A 540 14.21 -0.54 -13.11
CA SER A 540 14.62 0.81 -12.71
C SER A 540 14.91 1.69 -13.92
N LYS A 541 14.94 3.00 -13.66
CA LYS A 541 15.20 4.00 -14.69
C LYS A 541 16.00 5.17 -14.11
N HIS A 542 17.16 5.43 -14.69
CA HIS A 542 17.93 6.63 -14.38
C HIS A 542 17.31 7.89 -14.99
N ALA A 543 17.40 8.99 -14.25
CA ALA A 543 17.01 10.31 -14.74
C ALA A 543 17.85 10.70 -15.97
N LYS A 544 17.22 11.27 -17.00
CA LYS A 544 17.92 11.70 -18.23
C LYS A 544 18.85 12.90 -18.00
N SER A 545 18.51 13.73 -17.03
CA SER A 545 19.25 14.94 -16.66
C SER A 545 19.00 15.27 -15.21
N GLY A 546 20.03 15.75 -14.50
CA GLY A 546 19.90 16.08 -13.07
C GLY A 546 19.59 14.83 -12.25
N THR A 547 18.63 14.93 -11.35
CA THR A 547 18.11 13.82 -10.54
C THR A 547 16.60 13.94 -10.43
N TYR A 548 15.89 12.92 -9.95
CA TYR A 548 14.45 13.04 -9.72
C TYR A 548 14.06 13.97 -8.56
N GLY A 549 15.06 14.50 -7.84
CA GLY A 549 14.89 15.52 -6.81
C GLY A 549 15.26 16.93 -7.26
N SER A 550 15.73 17.13 -8.50
CA SER A 550 16.05 18.48 -9.00
C SER A 550 14.81 19.22 -9.52
N ASP A 551 13.86 18.51 -10.12
CA ASP A 551 12.67 19.07 -10.74
C ASP A 551 11.44 18.20 -10.48
N PHE A 552 10.25 18.68 -10.85
CA PHE A 552 9.06 17.85 -10.86
C PHE A 552 9.04 16.93 -12.09
N HIS A 553 8.63 15.69 -11.87
CA HIS A 553 8.52 14.66 -12.88
C HIS A 553 7.11 14.09 -12.95
N LYS A 554 6.73 13.60 -14.14
CA LYS A 554 5.43 12.96 -14.37
C LYS A 554 5.54 11.45 -14.21
N TRP A 555 4.99 10.93 -13.14
CA TRP A 555 4.89 9.50 -12.85
C TRP A 555 3.56 8.97 -13.36
N VAL A 556 3.58 8.00 -14.29
CA VAL A 556 2.38 7.50 -14.94
C VAL A 556 2.23 6.00 -14.72
N LEU A 557 1.05 5.57 -14.30
CA LEU A 557 0.62 4.17 -14.35
C LEU A 557 -0.50 4.04 -15.37
N THR A 558 -0.35 3.14 -16.34
CA THR A 558 -1.45 2.67 -17.20
C THR A 558 -1.76 1.22 -16.83
N TRP A 559 -2.97 0.96 -16.37
CA TRP A 559 -3.40 -0.32 -15.84
C TRP A 559 -4.65 -0.82 -16.54
N THR A 560 -4.54 -1.94 -17.24
CA THR A 560 -5.64 -2.54 -18.00
C THR A 560 -5.93 -3.96 -17.52
N ASP A 561 -6.94 -4.59 -18.10
CA ASP A 561 -7.22 -6.01 -17.91
C ASP A 561 -6.20 -6.95 -18.58
N SER A 562 -5.22 -6.37 -19.27
CA SER A 562 -4.27 -7.09 -20.12
C SER A 562 -2.80 -6.82 -19.78
N TYR A 563 -2.48 -5.62 -19.28
CA TYR A 563 -1.12 -5.22 -18.92
C TYR A 563 -1.10 -4.09 -17.88
N LEU A 564 0.05 -3.92 -17.24
CA LEU A 564 0.44 -2.78 -16.42
C LEU A 564 1.66 -2.11 -17.03
N ARG A 565 1.66 -0.80 -17.19
CA ARG A 565 2.81 0.00 -17.65
C ARG A 565 3.07 1.15 -16.70
N VAL A 566 4.33 1.36 -16.35
CA VAL A 566 4.80 2.53 -15.60
C VAL A 566 5.75 3.34 -16.46
N GLU A 567 5.58 4.65 -16.45
CA GLU A 567 6.39 5.62 -17.21
C GLU A 567 6.82 6.78 -16.31
N VAL A 568 7.99 7.35 -16.59
CA VAL A 568 8.45 8.63 -16.04
C VAL A 568 8.82 9.56 -17.20
N ASP A 569 8.25 10.76 -17.23
CA ASP A 569 8.48 11.76 -18.29
C ASP A 569 8.38 11.19 -19.71
N ASP A 570 7.31 10.41 -19.94
CA ASP A 570 6.98 9.75 -21.21
C ASP A 570 8.01 8.66 -21.63
N GLU A 571 8.87 8.20 -20.71
CA GLU A 571 9.69 7.01 -20.91
C GLU A 571 9.19 5.82 -20.11
N GLU A 572 9.00 4.70 -20.80
CA GLU A 572 8.67 3.42 -20.17
C GLU A 572 9.78 2.98 -19.20
N VAL A 573 9.34 2.66 -17.98
CA VAL A 573 10.15 2.07 -16.90
C VAL A 573 9.85 0.58 -16.84
N LEU A 574 8.58 0.22 -16.71
CA LEU A 574 8.14 -1.16 -16.51
C LEU A 574 6.92 -1.43 -17.38
N LEU A 575 6.90 -2.59 -18.07
CA LEU A 575 5.73 -3.12 -18.75
C LEU A 575 5.56 -4.60 -18.37
N VAL A 576 4.42 -4.93 -17.79
CA VAL A 576 4.07 -6.30 -17.38
C VAL A 576 2.80 -6.74 -18.08
N SER A 577 2.94 -7.74 -18.95
CA SER A 577 1.84 -8.44 -19.63
C SER A 577 2.10 -9.94 -19.49
N PRO A 578 1.53 -10.62 -18.49
CA PRO A 578 1.72 -12.07 -18.32
C PRO A 578 1.21 -12.81 -19.56
N PRO A 579 1.94 -13.77 -20.15
CA PRO A 579 1.48 -14.42 -21.39
C PRO A 579 0.11 -15.09 -21.27
N THR A 580 -0.16 -15.72 -20.12
CA THR A 580 -1.46 -16.35 -19.79
C THR A 580 -2.04 -15.77 -18.50
N ASN A 581 -1.27 -15.82 -17.42
CA ASN A 581 -1.61 -15.27 -16.11
C ASN A 581 -0.34 -15.18 -15.23
N PHE A 582 -0.45 -14.52 -14.08
CA PHE A 582 0.67 -14.41 -13.14
C PHE A 582 1.08 -15.75 -12.52
N TRP A 583 0.17 -16.70 -12.28
CA TRP A 583 0.53 -18.02 -11.72
C TRP A 583 1.54 -18.77 -12.62
N ASP A 584 1.24 -18.83 -13.92
CA ASP A 584 2.11 -19.48 -14.91
C ASP A 584 3.42 -18.70 -15.10
N MET A 585 3.36 -17.37 -15.13
CA MET A 585 4.54 -16.50 -15.20
C MET A 585 5.48 -16.72 -14.00
N GLY A 586 4.92 -16.89 -12.80
CA GLY A 586 5.70 -17.07 -11.58
C GLY A 586 6.36 -18.43 -11.46
N ASN A 587 5.79 -19.46 -12.11
CA ASN A 587 6.29 -20.84 -12.12
C ASN A 587 6.85 -21.28 -10.75
N PHE A 588 6.06 -21.08 -9.68
CA PHE A 588 6.53 -21.18 -8.30
C PHE A 588 6.92 -22.60 -7.85
N GLY A 589 6.76 -23.62 -8.70
CA GLY A 589 7.02 -25.02 -8.35
C GLY A 589 6.03 -25.59 -7.33
N LEU A 590 4.87 -24.94 -7.16
CA LEU A 590 3.82 -25.33 -6.22
C LEU A 590 2.68 -26.09 -6.93
N PRO A 591 1.97 -26.98 -6.21
CA PRO A 591 0.83 -27.68 -6.78
C PRO A 591 -0.32 -26.71 -7.06
N SER A 592 -1.16 -27.02 -8.06
CA SER A 592 -2.21 -26.12 -8.55
C SER A 592 -3.27 -25.76 -7.51
N ASN A 593 -3.47 -26.56 -6.47
CA ASN A 593 -4.38 -26.26 -5.37
C ASN A 593 -3.85 -25.18 -4.41
N GLU A 594 -2.58 -24.79 -4.51
CA GLU A 594 -2.02 -23.62 -3.82
C GLU A 594 -2.13 -22.32 -4.63
N ASN A 595 -2.74 -22.35 -5.83
CA ASN A 595 -2.95 -21.15 -6.63
C ASN A 595 -4.13 -20.31 -6.09
N PRO A 596 -3.90 -19.14 -5.47
CA PRO A 596 -4.98 -18.30 -4.98
C PRO A 596 -5.79 -17.62 -6.11
N TRP A 597 -5.26 -17.62 -7.33
CA TRP A 597 -5.86 -17.00 -8.51
C TRP A 597 -6.50 -18.03 -9.45
N ALA A 598 -6.69 -19.26 -9.00
CA ALA A 598 -7.34 -20.31 -9.79
C ALA A 598 -8.73 -19.86 -10.28
N GLY A 599 -8.94 -19.92 -11.60
CA GLY A 599 -10.19 -19.48 -12.24
C GLY A 599 -10.41 -17.96 -12.23
N ARG A 600 -9.33 -17.17 -12.13
CA ARG A 600 -9.36 -15.70 -12.28
C ARG A 600 -8.77 -15.27 -13.62
N GLY A 601 -8.88 -13.97 -13.92
CA GLY A 601 -8.41 -13.39 -15.18
C GLY A 601 -6.89 -13.32 -15.27
N LYS A 602 -6.39 -13.00 -16.46
CA LYS A 602 -4.96 -12.84 -16.81
C LYS A 602 -4.19 -12.01 -15.79
N MET A 603 -4.80 -10.91 -15.34
CA MET A 603 -4.14 -9.92 -14.50
C MET A 603 -4.28 -10.16 -12.99
N ALA A 604 -4.95 -11.22 -12.52
CA ALA A 604 -4.97 -11.52 -11.08
C ALA A 604 -3.53 -11.70 -10.54
N PRO A 605 -3.14 -11.04 -9.43
CA PRO A 605 -4.00 -10.37 -8.45
C PRO A 605 -4.41 -8.92 -8.73
N PHE A 606 -3.85 -8.29 -9.77
CA PHE A 606 -4.13 -6.91 -10.20
C PHE A 606 -5.44 -6.78 -10.99
N ASP A 607 -6.48 -7.49 -10.56
CA ASP A 607 -7.84 -7.50 -11.11
C ASP A 607 -8.91 -7.06 -10.08
N ARG A 608 -8.46 -6.41 -9.00
CA ARG A 608 -9.26 -5.84 -7.90
C ARG A 608 -9.06 -4.34 -7.78
N GLU A 609 -9.82 -3.69 -6.91
CA GLU A 609 -9.61 -2.27 -6.63
C GLU A 609 -8.41 -2.05 -5.71
N PHE A 610 -7.64 -1.02 -6.01
CA PHE A 610 -6.48 -0.58 -5.26
C PHE A 610 -6.66 0.88 -4.82
N TYR A 611 -6.10 1.22 -3.67
CA TYR A 611 -6.05 2.60 -3.16
C TYR A 611 -4.61 3.15 -3.23
N LEU A 612 -4.51 4.47 -3.34
CA LEU A 612 -3.25 5.21 -3.46
C LEU A 612 -2.61 5.50 -2.11
N ILE A 613 -1.28 5.47 -2.08
CA ILE A 613 -0.43 5.79 -0.93
C ILE A 613 0.73 6.67 -1.39
N PHE A 614 0.98 7.73 -0.61
CA PHE A 614 2.21 8.50 -0.70
C PHE A 614 2.90 8.48 0.66
N ASN A 615 4.21 8.25 0.69
CA ASN A 615 4.98 8.34 1.93
C ASN A 615 6.43 8.74 1.69
N VAL A 616 7.07 9.16 2.77
CA VAL A 616 8.52 9.27 2.85
C VAL A 616 9.00 8.44 4.04
N ALA A 617 9.50 7.23 3.79
CA ALA A 617 10.17 6.40 4.78
C ALA A 617 11.62 6.85 4.99
N VAL A 618 12.26 6.36 6.06
CA VAL A 618 13.69 6.57 6.31
C VAL A 618 14.33 5.29 6.84
N GLY A 619 15.45 4.91 6.24
CA GLY A 619 16.21 3.72 6.62
C GLY A 619 15.47 2.41 6.35
N GLY A 620 15.56 1.45 7.30
CA GLY A 620 15.02 0.10 7.17
C GLY A 620 16.09 -1.00 7.18
N THR A 621 15.72 -2.21 7.59
CA THR A 621 16.63 -3.38 7.61
C THR A 621 16.27 -4.44 6.56
N ASN A 622 15.28 -4.17 5.73
CA ASN A 622 14.79 -5.05 4.66
C ASN A 622 15.72 -5.16 3.43
N SER A 623 16.95 -4.63 3.51
CA SER A 623 17.91 -4.55 2.39
C SER A 623 17.59 -3.60 1.26
N TYR A 624 16.56 -2.74 1.39
CA TYR A 624 16.32 -1.66 0.43
C TYR A 624 17.54 -0.73 0.30
N PHE A 625 18.20 -0.42 1.42
CA PHE A 625 19.56 0.14 1.45
C PHE A 625 20.58 -1.01 1.61
N PRO A 626 21.34 -1.40 0.57
CA PRO A 626 22.26 -2.54 0.65
C PRO A 626 23.44 -2.26 1.61
N ASP A 627 23.90 -3.28 2.34
CA ASP A 627 25.06 -3.15 3.26
C ASP A 627 26.38 -2.93 2.50
N ASN A 628 26.44 -3.31 1.22
CA ASN A 628 27.60 -3.16 0.35
C ASN A 628 27.49 -1.95 -0.60
N ALA A 629 26.51 -1.06 -0.39
CA ALA A 629 26.41 0.18 -1.14
C ALA A 629 27.47 1.18 -0.65
N ASP A 630 28.05 1.94 -1.58
CA ASP A 630 29.00 3.00 -1.29
C ASP A 630 28.26 4.34 -1.25
N ASN A 631 28.19 4.97 -0.08
CA ASN A 631 27.65 6.32 0.09
C ASN A 631 28.77 7.28 0.45
N GLN A 632 28.83 8.42 -0.23
CA GLN A 632 29.90 9.40 -0.03
C GLN A 632 29.37 10.72 0.57
N PRO A 633 30.09 11.32 1.53
CA PRO A 633 31.42 10.91 2.05
C PRO A 633 31.36 9.89 3.19
N TYR A 634 30.17 9.57 3.70
CA TYR A 634 29.99 8.68 4.85
C TYR A 634 29.21 7.43 4.45
N PRO A 635 29.70 6.22 4.81
CA PRO A 635 29.02 4.97 4.48
C PRO A 635 27.71 4.83 5.29
N LYS A 636 26.91 3.84 4.89
CA LYS A 636 25.72 3.42 5.65
C LYS A 636 26.07 3.14 7.13
N PRO A 637 25.40 3.80 8.10
CA PRO A 637 25.77 3.67 9.51
C PRO A 637 25.18 2.45 10.23
N TRP A 638 24.30 1.66 9.60
CA TRP A 638 23.69 0.46 10.18
C TRP A 638 23.86 -0.77 9.29
N SER A 639 23.68 -1.97 9.85
CA SER A 639 23.62 -3.23 9.09
C SER A 639 22.20 -3.76 8.97
N ASN A 640 21.87 -4.35 7.83
CA ASN A 640 20.61 -5.09 7.63
C ASN A 640 20.52 -6.37 8.49
N GLY A 641 21.64 -6.85 9.05
CA GLY A 641 21.65 -7.99 9.97
C GLY A 641 21.29 -7.65 11.42
N ASN A 642 21.17 -6.36 11.77
CA ASN A 642 20.80 -5.91 13.11
C ASN A 642 19.27 -5.95 13.31
N SER A 643 18.82 -6.01 14.56
CA SER A 643 17.41 -5.72 14.88
C SER A 643 17.10 -4.26 14.51
N ARG A 644 15.81 -3.95 14.26
CA ARG A 644 15.36 -2.58 14.00
C ARG A 644 15.86 -1.60 15.06
N GLU A 645 15.71 -1.96 16.34
CA GLU A 645 16.13 -1.10 17.45
C GLU A 645 17.65 -0.86 17.49
N GLY A 646 18.44 -1.89 17.17
CA GLY A 646 19.89 -1.77 17.04
C GLY A 646 20.29 -0.87 15.86
N ALA A 647 19.64 -1.06 14.71
CA ALA A 647 19.88 -0.25 13.52
C ALA A 647 19.47 1.22 13.72
N MET A 648 18.32 1.48 14.36
CA MET A 648 17.88 2.84 14.73
C MET A 648 18.87 3.52 15.67
N ARG A 649 19.44 2.80 16.64
CA ARG A 649 20.47 3.34 17.55
C ARG A 649 21.74 3.72 16.78
N ASP A 650 22.21 2.86 15.90
CA ASP A 650 23.44 3.11 15.12
C ASP A 650 23.22 4.27 14.13
N PHE A 651 22.06 4.32 13.47
CA PHE A 651 21.60 5.43 12.66
C PHE A 651 21.56 6.76 13.45
N TRP A 652 20.94 6.76 14.64
CA TRP A 652 20.86 7.93 15.52
C TRP A 652 22.24 8.43 15.96
N ASN A 653 23.12 7.53 16.38
CA ASN A 653 24.48 7.88 16.81
C ASN A 653 25.31 8.49 15.67
N ALA A 654 24.99 8.16 14.42
CA ALA A 654 25.62 8.70 13.23
C ALA A 654 24.95 9.98 12.69
N LYS A 655 23.98 10.60 13.40
CA LYS A 655 23.23 11.77 12.89
C LYS A 655 24.09 12.91 12.37
N ASN A 656 25.24 13.16 13.00
CA ASN A 656 26.17 14.22 12.57
C ASN A 656 26.82 13.94 11.19
N GLN A 657 26.71 12.72 10.66
CA GLN A 657 27.20 12.35 9.34
C GLN A 657 26.14 12.56 8.25
N TRP A 658 24.90 12.14 8.49
CA TRP A 658 23.85 12.13 7.47
C TRP A 658 22.87 13.30 7.58
N TYR A 659 22.53 13.77 8.77
CA TYR A 659 21.54 14.84 8.96
C TYR A 659 21.93 16.17 8.29
N PRO A 660 23.21 16.57 8.21
CA PRO A 660 23.61 17.76 7.44
C PRO A 660 23.28 17.69 5.93
N THR A 661 22.97 16.51 5.39
CA THR A 661 22.53 16.36 3.99
C THR A 661 21.06 16.74 3.79
N TRP A 662 20.30 16.87 4.89
CA TRP A 662 18.90 17.23 4.91
C TRP A 662 18.74 18.75 5.00
N ASN A 663 18.35 19.40 3.90
CA ASN A 663 18.35 20.86 3.78
C ASN A 663 16.98 21.40 3.33
N GLY A 664 16.43 22.33 4.11
CA GLY A 664 15.25 23.13 3.72
C GLY A 664 14.03 22.28 3.36
N ASP A 665 13.46 22.53 2.19
CA ASP A 665 12.30 21.81 1.66
C ASP A 665 12.68 20.73 0.64
N ASP A 666 13.96 20.63 0.29
CA ASP A 666 14.46 19.60 -0.64
C ASP A 666 14.45 18.21 -0.01
N VAL A 667 14.24 18.11 1.31
CA VAL A 667 14.07 16.84 2.04
C VAL A 667 12.65 16.29 1.96
N ALA A 668 11.70 17.10 1.50
CA ALA A 668 10.31 16.69 1.38
C ALA A 668 10.02 16.13 0.00
N MET A 669 9.19 15.09 -0.07
CA MET A 669 8.51 14.77 -1.31
C MET A 669 7.46 15.85 -1.56
N GLN A 670 7.50 16.48 -2.73
CA GLN A 670 6.62 17.58 -3.11
C GLN A 670 5.70 17.08 -4.22
N ILE A 671 4.39 17.09 -3.98
CA ILE A 671 3.39 16.60 -4.94
C ILE A 671 2.51 17.78 -5.34
N GLN A 672 2.55 18.12 -6.62
CA GLN A 672 1.79 19.25 -7.15
C GLN A 672 0.39 18.82 -7.57
N SER A 673 0.25 17.62 -8.15
CA SER A 673 -1.07 17.10 -8.51
C SER A 673 -1.07 15.59 -8.68
N ILE A 674 -2.27 15.03 -8.56
CA ILE A 674 -2.59 13.68 -9.00
C ILE A 674 -3.91 13.69 -9.76
N LYS A 675 -3.99 12.88 -10.80
CA LYS A 675 -5.21 12.60 -11.55
C LYS A 675 -5.33 11.11 -11.82
N VAL A 676 -6.55 10.60 -11.72
CA VAL A 676 -6.90 9.21 -12.02
C VAL A 676 -8.06 9.19 -12.99
N TRP A 677 -7.89 8.47 -14.10
CA TRP A 677 -8.90 8.27 -15.11
C TRP A 677 -9.27 6.79 -15.21
N LYS A 678 -10.54 6.49 -15.42
CA LYS A 678 -11.02 5.13 -15.73
C LYS A 678 -11.36 5.00 -17.21
N PHE A 679 -11.14 3.81 -17.76
CA PHE A 679 -11.66 3.45 -19.08
C PHE A 679 -13.19 3.34 -19.02
N VAL A 680 -13.89 3.98 -19.96
CA VAL A 680 -15.37 3.99 -20.08
C VAL A 680 -15.88 3.18 -21.26
#